data_AF-A0A3S2UFL6-F1
#
_entry.id   AF-A0A3S2UFL6-F1
#
_cell.length_a   1.000
_cell.length_b   1.000
_cell.length_c   1.000
_cell.angle_alpha   90.00
_cell.angle_beta   90.00
_cell.angle_gamma   90.00
#
_symmetry.space_group_name_H-M   'P 1'
#
loop_
_entity.id
_entity.type
_entity.pdbx_description
1 polymer ?
#
loop_
_entity_poly.entity_id
_entity_poly.type
_entity_poly.pdbx_seq_one_letter_code
_entity_poly.pdbx_strand_id
1 'polypeptide(L)'
;MPHRQPALDLSPPVSDEVRKTTCYMCACRCGIDVHLKEGKVAYIEGNRDHPVNRGVLCAKGSAGIMQHLSPARLRAPLRRTGPRGSGQFEEITWDEALGIVAERLAGLRRTAPEKLAFFTGRDQSQSFTSWWAQAYGTPNYAAHGGFCSVNMAAAGIYTMGGAFWEFGQPDWERTRLFLIFGVAEDHDSNPIKMGLGRLKARGAKVIGVNPIRTGYNAIADEWVGITPGTDGLFILSLIHCLLKAGKIDADYLARLTDASVLLDEDPRSETHGLYLRDADGKPQVIDRRTGHLAPWDGEGVEPRLTGSLRRAGTTHRSVFHRVAEAYLDARYAPETVAATCGVTAERIRRIAAELAHAAFDQAFEVAQPWTDFRGKRHETMPGRPVSVHAMRGISAHSNGFQTCRALHVLQILLGAVETPGSFRFKPPYPKPATAHPKPHGKVRPGEPLDGPHLGFVHGPADLLVNDDGTARRIDKAFTWENPMSAHGMMHMVISNAHAGDPYPIDTLFLYMANMAWNSTMNTSAVMEMLADKDADGDYKIPFIVYSDAYSSEMVAYADIVLPDTTYLERHDCISLLDRPISEADAAADAIRWPVVEPDRDVRGFQSVLVDLGVRLGLPGFVDAEGKAVYADYADYMVNHQRRPGVGPLAGWRGEDGAAGGRGAPNPEQLEKYKENGGFWTAHIPEEAQYYKPWNRAYQDWAVEVGLFDAPQPYLFSLWCEPLRRFQAAAEGKGRHRPPEHLRAQMQATMTPLPTWYAPLGDGHADPVEYPVHALTQRPMAMYHSWGSQNAWLRQIHGRNPLYLPTALWEKYRFQEGDWACVRSPAGEITVPVAHMAALNPHTVWTWNAIGKRRGAWALDKGAPEATKGFLLNHLIHELLPERGDGLRWSNSDPITGQAAWFDLRVSIEKVRAPRHVYPDPPPQASPVPPAPARVAQKVRP
;
A
#
# COMPACT_ATOMS: atom_id res chain seq x y z
N MET A 1 59.61 -9.76 -10.02
CA MET A 1 59.16 -9.80 -8.61
C MET A 1 57.76 -10.38 -8.58
N PRO A 2 57.43 -11.35 -7.72
CA PRO A 2 56.04 -11.78 -7.58
C PRO A 2 55.23 -10.64 -6.98
N HIS A 3 54.06 -10.35 -7.54
CA HIS A 3 53.12 -9.37 -7.00
C HIS A 3 52.76 -9.76 -5.56
N ARG A 4 53.35 -9.08 -4.57
CA ARG A 4 52.86 -9.10 -3.18
C ARG A 4 51.57 -8.28 -3.17
N GLN A 5 50.42 -8.95 -3.15
CA GLN A 5 49.19 -8.27 -2.75
C GLN A 5 49.39 -7.78 -1.29
N PRO A 6 49.05 -6.52 -0.98
CA PRO A 6 49.07 -6.06 0.40
C PRO A 6 48.11 -6.92 1.22
N ALA A 7 48.54 -7.33 2.42
CA ALA A 7 47.65 -7.90 3.41
C ALA A 7 46.71 -6.79 3.88
N LEU A 8 45.54 -6.70 3.24
CA LEU A 8 44.48 -5.78 3.64
C LEU A 8 43.69 -6.46 4.75
N ASP A 9 43.56 -5.80 5.90
CA ASP A 9 42.50 -6.11 6.83
C ASP A 9 41.17 -5.71 6.17
N LEU A 10 40.42 -6.71 5.70
CA LEU A 10 39.16 -6.49 4.98
C LEU A 10 37.99 -6.20 5.92
N SER A 11 38.18 -6.29 7.24
CA SER A 11 37.12 -6.06 8.24
C SER A 11 37.71 -5.47 9.54
N PRO A 12 38.33 -4.28 9.46
CA PRO A 12 38.85 -3.62 10.65
C PRO A 12 37.70 -3.25 11.60
N PRO A 13 37.93 -3.20 12.93
CA PRO A 13 36.97 -2.60 13.85
C PRO A 13 36.67 -1.15 13.46
N VAL A 14 35.41 -0.86 13.12
CA VAL A 14 34.97 0.48 12.65
C VAL A 14 34.28 1.32 13.73
N SER A 15 34.10 0.78 14.94
CA SER A 15 33.28 1.35 16.03
C SER A 15 33.72 0.90 17.42
N ASP A 16 33.36 1.67 18.44
CA ASP A 16 33.46 1.30 19.86
C ASP A 16 32.15 0.70 20.41
N GLU A 17 31.02 0.95 19.76
CA GLU A 17 29.70 0.44 20.14
C GLU A 17 28.87 0.06 18.90
N VAL A 18 28.03 -0.96 19.01
CA VAL A 18 27.05 -1.32 17.97
C VAL A 18 25.65 -1.36 18.59
N ARG A 19 24.72 -0.57 18.04
CA ARG A 19 23.31 -0.58 18.44
C ARG A 19 22.44 -1.16 17.33
N LYS A 20 21.61 -2.13 17.68
CA LYS A 20 20.70 -2.81 16.75
C LYS A 20 19.33 -2.12 16.73
N THR A 21 18.83 -1.76 15.56
CA THR A 21 17.53 -1.08 15.38
C THR A 21 16.94 -1.42 14.00
N THR A 22 15.78 -0.83 13.66
CA THR A 22 15.08 -1.10 12.39
C THR A 22 15.25 0.05 11.39
N CYS A 23 15.55 -0.24 10.14
CA CYS A 23 15.67 0.73 9.06
C CYS A 23 14.32 1.32 8.65
N TYR A 24 14.27 2.63 8.39
CA TYR A 24 13.07 3.33 7.93
C TYR A 24 13.19 3.92 6.51
N MET A 25 14.16 3.46 5.73
CA MET A 25 14.43 4.00 4.39
C MET A 25 13.50 3.45 3.30
N CYS A 26 12.66 2.46 3.61
CA CYS A 26 11.55 2.00 2.80
C CYS A 26 10.57 1.22 3.67
N ALA A 27 9.62 0.51 3.04
CA ALA A 27 8.60 -0.22 3.75
C ALA A 27 9.04 -1.64 4.22
N CYS A 28 10.26 -2.09 3.85
CA CYS A 28 10.79 -3.43 4.19
C CYS A 28 11.21 -3.63 5.65
N ARG A 29 11.41 -2.57 6.44
CA ARG A 29 11.72 -2.67 7.89
C ARG A 29 12.90 -3.61 8.18
N CYS A 30 13.99 -3.48 7.42
CA CYS A 30 15.17 -4.32 7.60
C CYS A 30 15.86 -4.02 8.94
N GLY A 31 16.31 -5.04 9.67
CA GLY A 31 17.16 -4.85 10.83
C GLY A 31 18.54 -4.34 10.42
N ILE A 32 19.08 -3.41 11.20
CA ILE A 32 20.37 -2.78 10.96
C ILE A 32 21.23 -2.77 12.22
N ASP A 33 22.53 -2.89 12.01
CA ASP A 33 23.57 -2.70 13.00
C ASP A 33 24.16 -1.30 12.78
N VAL A 34 23.98 -0.42 13.76
CA VAL A 34 24.46 0.96 13.71
C VAL A 34 25.74 1.05 14.53
N HIS A 35 26.85 1.20 13.82
CA HIS A 35 28.19 1.29 14.37
C HIS A 35 28.43 2.72 14.83
N LEU A 36 28.65 2.90 16.14
CA LEU A 36 28.95 4.17 16.76
C LEU A 36 30.44 4.29 17.09
N LYS A 37 30.96 5.51 17.00
CA LYS A 37 32.29 5.85 17.49
C LYS A 37 32.24 7.22 18.13
N GLU A 38 32.60 7.30 19.41
CA GLU A 38 32.43 8.51 20.22
C GLU A 38 30.98 9.06 20.15
N GLY A 39 29.98 8.16 20.20
CA GLY A 39 28.56 8.50 20.12
C GLY A 39 28.05 8.94 18.74
N LYS A 40 28.87 8.84 17.69
CA LYS A 40 28.55 9.27 16.32
C LYS A 40 28.42 8.08 15.38
N VAL A 41 27.48 8.14 14.44
CA VAL A 41 27.28 7.09 13.43
C VAL A 41 28.49 7.01 12.49
N ALA A 42 29.22 5.92 12.55
CA ALA A 42 30.39 5.64 11.71
C ALA A 42 30.03 4.79 10.49
N TYR A 43 29.20 3.77 10.69
CA TYR A 43 28.82 2.80 9.67
C TYR A 43 27.44 2.20 9.94
N ILE A 44 26.76 1.74 8.89
CA ILE A 44 25.48 1.02 9.00
C ILE A 44 25.54 -0.21 8.11
N GLU A 45 25.36 -1.39 8.69
CA GLU A 45 25.17 -2.65 7.97
C GLU A 45 23.85 -3.33 8.36
N GLY A 46 23.51 -4.41 7.66
CA GLY A 46 22.31 -5.18 7.97
C GLY A 46 22.54 -6.10 9.17
N ASN A 47 21.58 -6.15 10.09
CA ASN A 47 21.58 -7.11 11.18
C ASN A 47 21.42 -8.53 10.61
N ARG A 48 22.41 -9.40 10.84
CA ARG A 48 22.44 -10.79 10.35
C ARG A 48 21.40 -11.70 10.99
N ASP A 49 21.00 -11.38 12.22
CA ASP A 49 20.05 -12.15 13.01
C ASP A 49 18.60 -11.79 12.65
N HIS A 50 18.38 -10.62 12.04
CA HIS A 50 17.03 -10.12 11.74
C HIS A 50 16.31 -10.97 10.67
N PRO A 51 15.05 -11.40 10.90
CA PRO A 51 14.39 -12.43 10.10
C PRO A 51 14.18 -12.03 8.63
N VAL A 52 13.89 -10.76 8.38
CA VAL A 52 13.52 -10.23 7.07
C VAL A 52 14.70 -10.15 6.10
N ASN A 53 15.83 -9.58 6.53
CA ASN A 53 16.93 -9.23 5.64
C ASN A 53 18.20 -10.05 5.85
N ARG A 54 18.36 -10.71 7.01
CA ARG A 54 19.48 -11.63 7.30
C ARG A 54 20.84 -11.04 6.90
N GLY A 55 21.08 -9.78 7.24
CA GLY A 55 22.30 -9.05 6.94
C GLY A 55 22.34 -8.30 5.61
N VAL A 56 21.44 -8.58 4.66
CA VAL A 56 21.39 -7.86 3.37
C VAL A 56 20.87 -6.44 3.59
N LEU A 57 21.60 -5.44 3.09
CA LEU A 57 21.20 -4.04 3.16
C LEU A 57 21.27 -3.39 1.77
N CYS A 58 20.25 -2.61 1.41
CA CYS A 58 20.22 -1.92 0.12
C CYS A 58 20.95 -0.57 0.20
N ALA A 59 21.25 0.02 -0.96
CA ALA A 59 21.88 1.34 -1.06
C ALA A 59 21.19 2.42 -0.21
N LYS A 60 19.85 2.38 -0.10
CA LYS A 60 19.09 3.31 0.75
C LYS A 60 19.41 3.14 2.23
N GLY A 61 19.45 1.88 2.69
CA GLY A 61 19.77 1.54 4.07
C GLY A 61 21.21 1.91 4.42
N SER A 62 22.17 1.55 3.57
CA SER A 62 23.58 1.92 3.76
C SER A 62 23.78 3.44 3.73
N ALA A 63 23.03 4.16 2.90
CA ALA A 63 23.04 5.62 2.87
C ALA A 63 22.29 6.29 4.03
N GLY A 64 21.76 5.52 4.99
CA GLY A 64 21.05 6.02 6.16
C GLY A 64 21.85 7.02 6.99
N ILE A 65 23.19 6.93 6.95
CA ILE A 65 24.11 7.91 7.58
C ILE A 65 23.89 9.30 7.00
N MET A 66 23.89 9.43 5.67
CA MET A 66 23.69 10.71 4.99
C MET A 66 22.25 11.21 5.06
N GLN A 67 21.29 10.33 5.36
CA GLN A 67 19.93 10.72 5.68
C GLN A 67 19.86 11.35 7.08
N HIS A 68 20.55 10.74 8.06
CA HIS A 68 20.65 11.25 9.43
C HIS A 68 21.47 12.54 9.51
N LEU A 69 22.52 12.69 8.71
CA LEU A 69 23.37 13.90 8.67
C LEU A 69 22.87 14.99 7.71
N SER A 70 21.63 14.88 7.25
CA SER A 70 21.11 15.80 6.25
C SER A 70 21.15 17.27 6.74
N PRO A 71 21.61 18.21 5.89
CA PRO A 71 21.45 19.63 6.14
C PRO A 71 19.99 20.10 6.10
N ALA A 72 19.08 19.30 5.54
CA ALA A 72 17.66 19.62 5.45
C ALA A 72 16.90 19.40 6.78
N ARG A 73 17.55 18.87 7.81
CA ARG A 73 16.94 18.55 9.10
C ARG A 73 16.37 19.79 9.79
N LEU A 74 15.09 19.76 10.14
CA LEU A 74 14.46 20.79 10.96
C LEU A 74 15.04 20.76 12.38
N ARG A 75 15.04 21.90 13.09
CA ARG A 75 15.79 22.04 14.35
C ARG A 75 14.99 22.57 15.56
N ALA A 76 13.84 23.20 15.31
CA ALA A 76 12.94 23.75 16.32
C ALA A 76 11.54 23.94 15.72
N PRO A 77 10.46 24.03 16.53
CA PRO A 77 9.13 24.39 16.06
C PRO A 77 9.12 25.72 15.31
N LEU A 78 8.32 25.81 14.23
CA LEU A 78 8.29 26.99 13.37
C LEU A 78 6.88 27.57 13.28
N ARG A 79 6.79 28.91 13.30
CA ARG A 79 5.58 29.68 12.97
C ARG A 79 5.78 30.47 11.68
N ARG A 80 4.83 30.38 10.76
CA ARG A 80 4.88 31.11 9.49
C ARG A 80 4.79 32.62 9.73
N THR A 81 5.66 33.39 9.09
CA THR A 81 5.67 34.88 9.16
C THR A 81 5.40 35.56 7.82
N GLY A 82 5.46 34.82 6.71
CA GLY A 82 5.17 35.31 5.36
C GLY A 82 3.96 34.64 4.71
N PRO A 83 3.69 34.91 3.41
CA PRO A 83 2.62 34.24 2.68
C PRO A 83 2.93 32.74 2.51
N ARG A 84 1.89 31.90 2.45
CA ARG A 84 2.02 30.47 2.14
C ARG A 84 2.81 30.24 0.85
N GLY A 85 3.68 29.23 0.88
CA GLY A 85 4.58 28.88 -0.21
C GLY A 85 5.87 29.71 -0.26
N SER A 86 6.06 30.71 0.62
CA SER A 86 7.29 31.53 0.69
C SER A 86 8.42 30.86 1.46
N GLY A 87 8.11 30.00 2.44
CA GLY A 87 9.11 29.38 3.32
C GLY A 87 9.65 30.32 4.41
N GLN A 88 8.97 31.42 4.72
CA GLN A 88 9.36 32.38 5.76
C GLN A 88 8.78 32.00 7.11
N PHE A 89 9.65 31.78 8.09
CA PHE A 89 9.32 31.30 9.42
C PHE A 89 10.13 32.03 10.49
N GLU A 90 9.60 32.04 11.70
CA GLU A 90 10.35 32.26 12.93
C GLU A 90 10.34 30.99 13.79
N GLU A 91 11.39 30.78 14.58
CA GLU A 91 11.45 29.69 15.54
C GLU A 91 10.67 30.06 16.80
N ILE A 92 9.84 29.14 17.27
CA ILE A 92 9.05 29.27 18.49
C ILE A 92 9.33 28.09 19.42
N THR A 93 8.94 28.20 20.68
CA THR A 93 9.09 27.10 21.65
C THR A 93 8.06 26.00 21.42
N TRP A 94 8.33 24.79 21.91
CA TRP A 94 7.35 23.70 21.89
C TRP A 94 6.06 24.05 22.63
N ASP A 95 6.14 24.74 23.77
CA ASP A 95 4.95 25.14 24.53
C ASP A 95 4.09 26.15 23.77
N GLU A 96 4.72 27.11 23.07
CA GLU A 96 4.00 28.04 22.20
C GLU A 96 3.34 27.30 21.02
N ALA A 97 4.09 26.44 20.33
CA ALA A 97 3.59 25.69 19.18
C ALA A 97 2.40 24.79 19.56
N LEU A 98 2.55 24.00 20.63
CA LEU A 98 1.49 23.10 21.10
C LEU A 98 0.35 23.87 21.76
N GLY A 99 0.59 25.02 22.37
CA GLY A 99 -0.45 25.91 22.87
C GLY A 99 -1.38 26.38 21.75
N ILE A 100 -0.79 26.91 20.66
CA ILE A 100 -1.55 27.37 19.48
C ILE A 100 -2.38 26.24 18.88
N VAL A 101 -1.77 25.06 18.69
CA VAL A 101 -2.45 23.91 18.09
C VAL A 101 -3.55 23.38 19.03
N ALA A 102 -3.25 23.20 20.33
CA ALA A 102 -4.21 22.68 21.30
C ALA A 102 -5.41 23.61 21.50
N GLU A 103 -5.21 24.93 21.57
CA GLU A 103 -6.30 25.90 21.70
C GLU A 103 -7.29 25.79 20.54
N ARG A 104 -6.77 25.77 19.31
CA ARG A 104 -7.58 25.66 18.09
C ARG A 104 -8.33 24.33 18.04
N LEU A 105 -7.63 23.22 18.28
CA LEU A 105 -8.20 21.89 18.27
C LEU A 105 -9.22 21.67 19.40
N ALA A 106 -9.01 22.26 20.59
CA ALA A 106 -9.99 22.20 21.68
C ALA A 106 -11.29 22.92 21.30
N GLY A 107 -11.19 24.05 20.60
CA GLY A 107 -12.34 24.76 20.04
C GLY A 107 -13.15 23.89 19.08
N LEU A 108 -12.47 23.29 18.09
CA LEU A 108 -13.10 22.40 17.12
C LEU A 108 -13.69 21.16 17.77
N ARG A 109 -12.98 20.50 18.69
CA ARG A 109 -13.49 19.31 19.38
C ARG A 109 -14.83 19.55 20.06
N ARG A 110 -15.03 20.72 20.68
CA ARG A 110 -16.28 21.07 21.38
C ARG A 110 -17.45 21.36 20.45
N THR A 111 -17.22 21.77 19.21
CA THR A 111 -18.29 22.32 18.35
C THR A 111 -18.42 21.62 17.00
N ALA A 112 -17.31 21.26 16.36
CA ALA A 112 -17.27 20.71 15.00
C ALA A 112 -15.97 19.89 14.79
N PRO A 113 -15.78 18.76 15.48
CA PRO A 113 -14.57 17.94 15.36
C PRO A 113 -14.34 17.42 13.93
N GLU A 114 -15.38 17.34 13.10
CA GLU A 114 -15.29 17.02 11.68
C GLU A 114 -14.49 18.03 10.86
N LYS A 115 -14.32 19.27 11.34
CA LYS A 115 -13.51 20.29 10.67
C LYS A 115 -12.00 20.12 10.85
N LEU A 116 -11.55 19.12 11.62
CA LEU A 116 -10.16 18.66 11.63
C LEU A 116 -9.97 17.56 10.59
N ALA A 117 -9.14 17.80 9.57
CA ALA A 117 -8.65 16.76 8.66
C ALA A 117 -7.24 16.33 9.09
N PHE A 118 -7.10 15.11 9.62
CA PHE A 118 -5.81 14.57 10.08
C PHE A 118 -5.35 13.40 9.21
N PHE A 119 -4.40 13.65 8.30
CA PHE A 119 -3.94 12.65 7.34
C PHE A 119 -2.44 12.41 7.45
N THR A 120 -2.05 11.14 7.34
CA THR A 120 -0.66 10.73 7.52
C THR A 120 -0.09 10.15 6.23
N GLY A 121 1.14 10.52 5.90
CA GLY A 121 1.87 10.01 4.76
C GLY A 121 2.41 8.62 5.07
N ARG A 122 3.74 8.46 4.99
CA ARG A 122 4.36 7.19 5.38
C ARG A 122 4.39 7.08 6.90
N ASP A 123 3.28 6.67 7.51
CA ASP A 123 3.15 6.42 8.95
C ASP A 123 3.27 4.91 9.23
N GLN A 124 4.18 4.53 10.13
CA GLN A 124 4.34 3.13 10.61
C GLN A 124 3.59 2.83 11.91
N SER A 125 2.89 3.82 12.46
CA SER A 125 2.15 3.79 13.72
C SER A 125 0.64 4.06 13.51
N GLN A 126 0.07 3.52 12.43
CA GLN A 126 -1.33 3.81 12.03
C GLN A 126 -2.35 3.36 13.09
N SER A 127 -2.04 2.32 13.86
CA SER A 127 -2.85 1.89 15.01
C SER A 127 -2.93 2.97 16.08
N PHE A 128 -1.81 3.66 16.34
CA PHE A 128 -1.74 4.76 17.32
C PHE A 128 -2.34 6.06 16.78
N THR A 129 -1.98 6.50 15.58
CA THR A 129 -2.48 7.77 15.01
C THR A 129 -3.99 7.69 14.71
N SER A 130 -4.50 6.52 14.30
CA SER A 130 -5.95 6.30 14.20
C SER A 130 -6.63 6.33 15.56
N TRP A 131 -6.02 5.71 16.59
CA TRP A 131 -6.57 5.73 17.94
C TRP A 131 -6.63 7.15 18.52
N TRP A 132 -5.60 7.97 18.30
CA TRP A 132 -5.62 9.39 18.64
C TRP A 132 -6.74 10.15 17.93
N ALA A 133 -6.88 9.95 16.60
CA ALA A 133 -7.93 10.59 15.81
C ALA A 133 -9.35 10.16 16.24
N GLN A 134 -9.51 8.90 16.64
CA GLN A 134 -10.76 8.36 17.19
C GLN A 134 -11.07 9.01 18.53
N ALA A 135 -10.09 9.10 19.45
CA ALA A 135 -10.26 9.76 20.73
C ALA A 135 -10.62 11.25 20.58
N TYR A 136 -10.08 11.91 19.54
CA TYR A 136 -10.43 13.29 19.19
C TYR A 136 -11.85 13.45 18.60
N GLY A 137 -12.39 12.43 17.93
CA GLY A 137 -13.76 12.45 17.39
C GLY A 137 -13.91 12.97 15.96
N THR A 138 -12.81 13.15 15.21
CA THR A 138 -12.88 13.52 13.78
C THR A 138 -13.19 12.28 12.93
N PRO A 139 -14.04 12.34 11.89
CA PRO A 139 -14.20 11.27 10.91
C PRO A 139 -13.11 11.32 9.82
N ASN A 140 -12.33 12.41 9.77
CA ASN A 140 -11.42 12.74 8.67
C ASN A 140 -10.00 12.30 8.99
N TYR A 141 -9.79 10.98 8.93
CA TYR A 141 -8.50 10.34 9.10
C TYR A 141 -8.27 9.24 8.07
N ALA A 142 -7.10 9.26 7.45
CA ALA A 142 -6.54 8.15 6.70
C ALA A 142 -5.01 8.30 6.55
N ALA A 143 -4.36 7.19 6.24
CA ALA A 143 -2.97 7.19 5.81
C ALA A 143 -2.86 7.23 4.26
N HIS A 144 -1.65 7.31 3.73
CA HIS A 144 -1.34 7.32 2.29
C HIS A 144 -1.82 6.10 1.47
N GLY A 145 -2.48 5.11 2.08
CA GLY A 145 -2.84 3.83 1.45
C GLY A 145 -3.74 4.01 0.23
N GLY A 146 -4.65 4.99 0.27
CA GLY A 146 -5.56 5.35 -0.82
C GLY A 146 -4.88 5.62 -2.15
N PHE A 147 -3.73 6.29 -2.19
CA PHE A 147 -2.99 6.50 -3.44
C PHE A 147 -1.78 5.56 -3.61
N CYS A 148 -1.58 4.61 -2.70
CA CYS A 148 -0.45 3.68 -2.76
C CYS A 148 -0.81 2.36 -3.43
N SER A 149 -1.62 1.52 -2.77
CA SER A 149 -1.82 0.13 -3.19
C SER A 149 -3.07 -0.53 -2.58
N VAL A 150 -4.11 0.26 -2.24
CA VAL A 150 -5.35 -0.27 -1.64
C VAL A 150 -6.11 -1.22 -2.57
N ASN A 151 -6.09 -1.03 -3.89
CA ASN A 151 -6.60 -1.99 -4.88
C ASN A 151 -6.00 -3.38 -4.66
N MET A 152 -4.68 -3.46 -4.47
CA MET A 152 -4.00 -4.73 -4.24
C MET A 152 -4.40 -5.36 -2.89
N ALA A 153 -4.38 -4.57 -1.82
CA ALA A 153 -4.72 -5.04 -0.48
C ALA A 153 -6.20 -5.47 -0.37
N ALA A 154 -7.12 -4.62 -0.82
CA ALA A 154 -8.55 -4.89 -0.78
C ALA A 154 -8.94 -6.07 -1.67
N ALA A 155 -8.44 -6.13 -2.91
CA ALA A 155 -8.69 -7.25 -3.81
C ALA A 155 -8.25 -8.58 -3.18
N GLY A 156 -7.05 -8.61 -2.57
CA GLY A 156 -6.54 -9.79 -1.88
C GLY A 156 -7.36 -10.16 -0.65
N ILE A 157 -7.73 -9.20 0.20
CA ILE A 157 -8.50 -9.48 1.43
C ILE A 157 -9.93 -9.94 1.12
N TYR A 158 -10.60 -9.34 0.14
CA TYR A 158 -11.95 -9.78 -0.29
C TYR A 158 -11.93 -11.13 -1.05
N THR A 159 -10.78 -11.58 -1.55
CA THR A 159 -10.68 -12.82 -2.33
C THR A 159 -10.07 -13.97 -1.52
N MET A 160 -9.01 -13.73 -0.75
CA MET A 160 -8.23 -14.77 -0.06
C MET A 160 -7.89 -14.43 1.39
N GLY A 161 -8.40 -13.32 1.93
CA GLY A 161 -8.05 -12.84 3.27
C GLY A 161 -6.61 -12.31 3.38
N GLY A 162 -5.94 -11.94 2.29
CA GLY A 162 -4.61 -11.34 2.30
C GLY A 162 -4.13 -11.02 0.88
N ALA A 163 -3.07 -10.22 0.75
CA ALA A 163 -2.47 -9.87 -0.55
C ALA A 163 -0.95 -10.16 -0.57
N PHE A 164 -0.21 -9.66 -1.55
CA PHE A 164 1.24 -9.86 -1.65
C PHE A 164 2.04 -9.07 -0.60
N TRP A 165 3.37 -9.09 -0.75
CA TRP A 165 4.44 -8.38 -0.02
C TRP A 165 4.27 -8.08 1.49
N GLU A 166 3.31 -7.24 1.90
CA GLU A 166 3.04 -6.98 3.33
C GLU A 166 2.35 -8.16 4.02
N PHE A 167 1.64 -9.00 3.25
CA PHE A 167 0.80 -10.07 3.82
C PHE A 167 1.20 -11.47 3.38
N GLY A 168 2.26 -11.60 2.57
CA GLY A 168 2.73 -12.90 2.11
C GLY A 168 3.97 -12.85 1.23
N GLN A 169 4.50 -14.03 0.89
CA GLN A 169 5.65 -14.22 0.03
C GLN A 169 5.59 -15.55 -0.74
N PRO A 170 6.32 -15.66 -1.86
CA PRO A 170 6.59 -16.94 -2.52
C PRO A 170 7.28 -17.95 -1.60
N ASP A 171 7.03 -19.24 -1.83
CA ASP A 171 7.84 -20.32 -1.29
C ASP A 171 9.18 -20.42 -2.03
N TRP A 172 10.12 -19.56 -1.60
CA TRP A 172 11.45 -19.43 -2.20
C TRP A 172 12.23 -20.75 -2.32
N GLU A 173 11.89 -21.76 -1.53
CA GLU A 173 12.57 -23.06 -1.50
C GLU A 173 11.99 -24.07 -2.50
N ARG A 174 10.73 -23.89 -2.93
CA ARG A 174 10.02 -24.91 -3.71
C ARG A 174 9.39 -24.40 -5.01
N THR A 175 9.22 -23.09 -5.19
CA THR A 175 8.75 -22.52 -6.47
C THR A 175 9.65 -22.95 -7.64
N ARG A 176 9.03 -23.27 -8.79
CA ARG A 176 9.71 -23.58 -10.06
C ARG A 176 9.39 -22.56 -11.16
N LEU A 177 8.20 -21.97 -11.13
CA LEU A 177 7.79 -20.88 -12.01
C LEU A 177 7.32 -19.69 -11.17
N PHE A 178 7.96 -18.54 -11.35
CA PHE A 178 7.64 -17.31 -10.65
C PHE A 178 7.20 -16.22 -11.63
N LEU A 179 6.00 -15.67 -11.43
CA LEU A 179 5.50 -14.54 -12.22
C LEU A 179 5.53 -13.27 -11.37
N ILE A 180 6.05 -12.19 -11.93
CA ILE A 180 6.13 -10.88 -11.26
C ILE A 180 5.42 -9.80 -12.10
N PHE A 181 4.38 -9.18 -11.55
CA PHE A 181 3.51 -8.22 -12.24
C PHE A 181 3.65 -6.80 -11.67
N GLY A 182 4.13 -5.86 -12.48
CA GLY A 182 4.09 -4.43 -12.13
C GLY A 182 4.85 -4.05 -10.85
N VAL A 183 5.91 -4.78 -10.49
CA VAL A 183 6.67 -4.56 -9.26
C VAL A 183 7.86 -3.63 -9.50
N ALA A 184 7.96 -2.60 -8.66
CA ALA A 184 9.12 -1.71 -8.58
C ALA A 184 10.07 -2.12 -7.44
N GLU A 185 11.36 -1.82 -7.60
CA GLU A 185 12.46 -2.36 -6.80
C GLU A 185 12.60 -1.74 -5.39
N ASP A 186 11.82 -0.70 -5.09
CA ASP A 186 11.79 -0.03 -3.78
C ASP A 186 10.72 -0.59 -2.83
N HIS A 187 9.66 -1.21 -3.37
CA HIS A 187 8.48 -1.66 -2.61
C HIS A 187 8.72 -2.99 -1.89
N ASP A 188 9.18 -4.02 -2.59
CA ASP A 188 9.72 -5.25 -2.00
C ASP A 188 11.20 -5.30 -2.37
N SER A 189 12.08 -4.78 -1.50
CA SER A 189 13.49 -4.57 -1.86
C SER A 189 14.35 -5.78 -1.50
N ASN A 190 14.82 -5.90 -0.26
CA ASN A 190 15.78 -6.95 0.10
C ASN A 190 15.19 -8.37 0.14
N PRO A 191 13.97 -8.59 0.71
CA PRO A 191 13.38 -9.93 0.75
C PRO A 191 13.22 -10.55 -0.63
N ILE A 192 12.61 -9.83 -1.59
CA ILE A 192 12.46 -10.35 -2.97
C ILE A 192 13.81 -10.53 -3.68
N LYS A 193 14.81 -9.68 -3.44
CA LYS A 193 16.15 -9.84 -4.07
C LYS A 193 16.81 -11.12 -3.62
N MET A 194 16.75 -11.42 -2.32
CA MET A 194 17.23 -12.67 -1.77
C MET A 194 16.44 -13.85 -2.33
N GLY A 195 15.11 -13.73 -2.38
CA GLY A 195 14.21 -14.73 -2.96
C GLY A 195 14.53 -15.03 -4.43
N LEU A 196 14.61 -14.01 -5.27
CA LEU A 196 15.00 -14.11 -6.68
C LEU A 196 16.39 -14.74 -6.83
N GLY A 197 17.36 -14.36 -5.98
CA GLY A 197 18.68 -14.99 -5.94
C GLY A 197 18.60 -16.50 -5.72
N ARG A 198 17.79 -16.95 -4.73
CA ARG A 198 17.56 -18.38 -4.45
C ARG A 198 16.87 -19.10 -5.62
N LEU A 199 15.82 -18.49 -6.18
CA LEU A 199 15.10 -19.05 -7.31
C LEU A 199 16.01 -19.26 -8.52
N LYS A 200 16.78 -18.23 -8.90
CA LYS A 200 17.71 -18.32 -10.04
C LYS A 200 18.84 -19.31 -9.80
N ALA A 201 19.39 -19.38 -8.59
CA ALA A 201 20.41 -20.37 -8.24
C ALA A 201 19.91 -21.82 -8.38
N ARG A 202 18.61 -22.05 -8.17
CA ARG A 202 17.94 -23.35 -8.35
C ARG A 202 17.46 -23.62 -9.79
N GLY A 203 17.59 -22.65 -10.70
CA GLY A 203 17.09 -22.77 -12.07
C GLY A 203 15.58 -22.59 -12.22
N ALA A 204 14.89 -21.97 -11.26
CA ALA A 204 13.47 -21.62 -11.42
C ALA A 204 13.31 -20.51 -12.47
N LYS A 205 12.27 -20.61 -13.31
CA LYS A 205 11.98 -19.62 -14.35
C LYS A 205 11.26 -18.41 -13.76
N VAL A 206 11.70 -17.21 -14.12
CA VAL A 206 11.08 -15.92 -13.76
C VAL A 206 10.50 -15.24 -14.99
N ILE A 207 9.18 -14.98 -14.98
CA ILE A 207 8.48 -14.19 -16.01
C ILE A 207 8.09 -12.83 -15.44
N GLY A 208 8.63 -11.76 -16.00
CA GLY A 208 8.29 -10.38 -15.64
C GLY A 208 7.27 -9.77 -16.58
N VAL A 209 6.13 -9.33 -16.04
CA VAL A 209 5.07 -8.62 -16.78
C VAL A 209 5.09 -7.15 -16.35
N ASN A 210 5.60 -6.30 -17.24
CA ASN A 210 5.79 -4.88 -16.98
C ASN A 210 6.00 -4.13 -18.31
N PRO A 211 5.44 -2.94 -18.53
CA PRO A 211 5.76 -2.14 -19.72
C PRO A 211 7.24 -1.77 -19.83
N ILE A 212 7.98 -1.75 -18.71
CA ILE A 212 9.36 -1.28 -18.61
C ILE A 212 10.29 -2.43 -18.19
N ARG A 213 11.37 -2.67 -18.93
CA ARG A 213 12.37 -3.72 -18.61
C ARG A 213 13.53 -3.19 -17.76
N THR A 214 13.25 -2.81 -16.52
CA THR A 214 14.25 -2.41 -15.51
C THR A 214 14.16 -3.30 -14.27
N GLY A 215 15.16 -3.22 -13.38
CA GLY A 215 15.10 -3.87 -12.08
C GLY A 215 14.93 -5.38 -12.15
N TYR A 216 13.88 -5.89 -11.50
CA TYR A 216 13.54 -7.32 -11.52
C TYR A 216 13.21 -7.83 -12.92
N ASN A 217 12.66 -6.99 -13.81
CA ASN A 217 12.38 -7.37 -15.20
C ASN A 217 13.65 -7.45 -16.06
N ALA A 218 14.73 -6.76 -15.66
CA ALA A 218 16.01 -6.87 -16.36
C ALA A 218 16.68 -8.24 -16.13
N ILE A 219 16.41 -8.87 -14.99
CA ILE A 219 16.94 -10.20 -14.65
C ILE A 219 15.95 -11.35 -14.92
N ALA A 220 14.72 -11.05 -15.34
CA ALA A 220 13.73 -12.07 -15.68
C ALA A 220 14.18 -12.89 -16.90
N ASP A 221 13.88 -14.18 -16.91
CA ASP A 221 14.18 -15.07 -18.04
C ASP A 221 13.27 -14.76 -19.23
N GLU A 222 12.07 -14.26 -18.96
CA GLU A 222 11.17 -13.72 -19.96
C GLU A 222 10.56 -12.38 -19.50
N TRP A 223 10.55 -11.39 -20.40
CA TRP A 223 9.91 -10.09 -20.17
C TRP A 223 8.73 -9.87 -21.11
N VAL A 224 7.53 -9.65 -20.55
CA VAL A 224 6.29 -9.31 -21.27
C VAL A 224 6.05 -7.80 -21.16
N GLY A 225 6.35 -7.07 -22.24
CA GLY A 225 6.14 -5.62 -22.38
C GLY A 225 4.67 -5.24 -22.58
N ILE A 226 3.85 -5.51 -21.57
CA ILE A 226 2.38 -5.31 -21.59
C ILE A 226 1.99 -3.83 -21.81
N THR A 227 0.87 -3.60 -22.49
CA THR A 227 0.24 -2.27 -22.56
C THR A 227 -0.31 -1.88 -21.17
N PRO A 228 -0.01 -0.69 -20.63
CA PRO A 228 -0.50 -0.28 -19.31
C PRO A 228 -2.03 -0.36 -19.16
N GLY A 229 -2.52 -0.86 -18.02
CA GLY A 229 -3.96 -1.00 -17.74
C GLY A 229 -4.64 -2.23 -18.37
N THR A 230 -3.89 -3.08 -19.09
CA THR A 230 -4.43 -4.27 -19.78
C THR A 230 -4.06 -5.60 -19.10
N ASP A 231 -3.34 -5.56 -17.97
CA ASP A 231 -2.91 -6.74 -17.22
C ASP A 231 -4.09 -7.65 -16.84
N GLY A 232 -5.21 -7.07 -16.38
CA GLY A 232 -6.41 -7.83 -16.03
C GLY A 232 -6.97 -8.61 -17.22
N LEU A 233 -6.94 -8.03 -18.42
CA LEU A 233 -7.39 -8.70 -19.64
C LEU A 233 -6.46 -9.85 -20.05
N PHE A 234 -5.14 -9.64 -19.93
CA PHE A 234 -4.14 -10.69 -20.14
C PHE A 234 -4.35 -11.86 -19.16
N ILE A 235 -4.54 -11.57 -17.86
CA ILE A 235 -4.78 -12.58 -16.83
C ILE A 235 -6.08 -13.37 -17.09
N LEU A 236 -7.17 -12.69 -17.44
CA LEU A 236 -8.44 -13.33 -17.77
C LEU A 236 -8.33 -14.24 -19.00
N SER A 237 -7.46 -13.90 -19.96
CA SER A 237 -7.15 -14.77 -21.10
C SER A 237 -6.31 -16.00 -20.73
N LEU A 238 -5.38 -15.87 -19.77
CA LEU A 238 -4.69 -17.03 -19.19
C LEU A 238 -5.70 -17.97 -18.50
N ILE A 239 -6.63 -17.42 -17.72
CA ILE A 239 -7.72 -18.17 -17.09
C ILE A 239 -8.58 -18.89 -18.14
N HIS A 240 -8.97 -18.19 -19.21
CA HIS A 240 -9.71 -18.78 -20.33
C HIS A 240 -8.99 -20.00 -20.92
N CYS A 241 -7.69 -19.88 -21.20
CA CYS A 241 -6.89 -20.98 -21.72
C CYS A 241 -6.81 -22.17 -20.74
N LEU A 242 -6.61 -21.92 -19.45
CA LEU A 242 -6.53 -22.96 -18.42
C LEU A 242 -7.86 -23.71 -18.27
N LEU A 243 -8.98 -23.00 -18.23
CA LEU A 243 -10.32 -23.59 -18.16
C LEU A 243 -10.63 -24.42 -19.41
N LYS A 244 -10.35 -23.90 -20.60
CA LYS A 244 -10.56 -24.62 -21.87
C LYS A 244 -9.72 -25.91 -21.96
N ALA A 245 -8.53 -25.90 -21.37
CA ALA A 245 -7.65 -27.06 -21.29
C ALA A 245 -8.00 -28.03 -20.15
N GLY A 246 -8.95 -27.69 -19.28
CA GLY A 246 -9.25 -28.47 -18.06
C GLY A 246 -8.09 -28.50 -17.05
N LYS A 247 -7.14 -27.56 -17.14
CA LYS A 247 -5.95 -27.47 -16.28
C LYS A 247 -6.23 -26.52 -15.11
N ILE A 248 -7.10 -26.99 -14.21
CA ILE A 248 -7.47 -26.34 -12.94
C ILE A 248 -7.45 -27.36 -11.80
N ASP A 249 -7.26 -26.90 -10.56
CA ASP A 249 -7.26 -27.76 -9.37
C ASP A 249 -8.67 -27.96 -8.81
N ALA A 250 -9.40 -28.92 -9.35
CA ALA A 250 -10.80 -29.15 -8.98
C ALA A 250 -11.01 -29.56 -7.51
N ASP A 251 -10.09 -30.32 -6.90
CA ASP A 251 -10.22 -30.73 -5.48
C ASP A 251 -9.99 -29.53 -4.55
N TYR A 252 -8.93 -28.76 -4.81
CA TYR A 252 -8.64 -27.53 -4.08
C TYR A 252 -9.82 -26.54 -4.17
N LEU A 253 -10.35 -26.31 -5.38
CA LEU A 253 -11.50 -25.43 -5.61
C LEU A 253 -12.74 -25.91 -4.88
N ALA A 254 -13.05 -27.22 -4.93
CA ALA A 254 -14.24 -27.74 -4.27
C ALA A 254 -14.18 -27.55 -2.75
N ARG A 255 -13.00 -27.79 -2.15
CA ARG A 255 -12.85 -27.94 -0.70
C ARG A 255 -12.52 -26.64 0.02
N LEU A 256 -11.71 -25.77 -0.58
CA LEU A 256 -11.03 -24.67 0.12
C LEU A 256 -11.46 -23.28 -0.36
N THR A 257 -12.35 -23.23 -1.36
CA THR A 257 -12.91 -21.99 -1.90
C THR A 257 -14.43 -22.04 -1.95
N ASP A 258 -15.06 -20.91 -2.24
CA ASP A 258 -16.51 -20.79 -2.43
C ASP A 258 -17.01 -21.40 -3.75
N ALA A 259 -16.14 -22.00 -4.58
CA ALA A 259 -16.52 -22.54 -5.88
C ALA A 259 -17.67 -23.57 -5.80
N SER A 260 -17.76 -24.34 -4.71
CA SER A 260 -18.81 -25.33 -4.46
C SER A 260 -20.06 -24.77 -3.77
N VAL A 261 -20.00 -23.53 -3.26
CA VAL A 261 -21.12 -22.87 -2.57
C VAL A 261 -22.23 -22.54 -3.56
N LEU A 262 -23.48 -22.81 -3.17
CA LEU A 262 -24.65 -22.59 -4.01
C LEU A 262 -25.10 -21.12 -3.99
N LEU A 263 -25.40 -20.57 -5.17
CA LEU A 263 -26.01 -19.26 -5.37
C LEU A 263 -27.51 -19.40 -5.62
N ASP A 264 -28.29 -18.40 -5.23
CA ASP A 264 -29.67 -18.22 -5.72
C ASP A 264 -29.66 -17.68 -7.16
N GLU A 265 -30.25 -18.42 -8.09
CA GLU A 265 -30.24 -18.10 -9.52
C GLU A 265 -31.60 -17.60 -10.05
N ASP A 266 -32.62 -17.36 -9.21
CA ASP A 266 -33.87 -16.75 -9.68
C ASP A 266 -33.69 -15.23 -9.84
N PRO A 267 -33.74 -14.66 -11.05
CA PRO A 267 -33.57 -13.22 -11.26
C PRO A 267 -34.63 -12.37 -10.55
N ARG A 268 -35.79 -12.95 -10.21
CA ARG A 268 -36.87 -12.28 -9.49
C ARG A 268 -36.68 -12.29 -7.96
N SER A 269 -35.74 -13.09 -7.46
CA SER A 269 -35.43 -13.15 -6.05
C SER A 269 -34.69 -11.90 -5.58
N GLU A 270 -35.00 -11.44 -4.36
CA GLU A 270 -34.23 -10.40 -3.65
C GLU A 270 -32.81 -10.87 -3.32
N THR A 271 -32.61 -12.19 -3.19
CA THR A 271 -31.31 -12.81 -2.91
C THR A 271 -30.57 -13.28 -4.17
N HIS A 272 -31.03 -12.93 -5.37
CA HIS A 272 -30.39 -13.32 -6.64
C HIS A 272 -28.87 -13.03 -6.65
N GLY A 273 -28.08 -14.09 -6.83
CA GLY A 273 -26.62 -14.07 -6.84
C GLY A 273 -25.97 -14.03 -5.45
N LEU A 274 -26.73 -14.11 -4.35
CA LEU A 274 -26.21 -14.29 -3.00
C LEU A 274 -26.11 -15.79 -2.66
N TYR A 275 -25.29 -16.14 -1.67
CA TYR A 275 -25.15 -17.53 -1.24
C TYR A 275 -26.46 -18.05 -0.65
N LEU A 276 -26.82 -19.29 -1.00
CA LEU A 276 -27.81 -20.06 -0.26
C LEU A 276 -27.26 -20.34 1.14
N ARG A 277 -28.04 -19.96 2.16
CA ARG A 277 -27.68 -20.11 3.57
C ARG A 277 -28.71 -20.96 4.31
N ASP A 278 -28.28 -21.63 5.37
CA ASP A 278 -29.17 -22.28 6.33
C ASP A 278 -29.74 -21.28 7.35
N ALA A 279 -30.44 -21.80 8.36
CA ALA A 279 -31.06 -21.00 9.43
C ALA A 279 -30.02 -20.26 10.30
N ASP A 280 -28.79 -20.78 10.40
CA ASP A 280 -27.68 -20.17 11.14
C ASP A 280 -26.88 -19.19 10.26
N GLY A 281 -27.33 -18.95 9.02
CA GLY A 281 -26.69 -18.06 8.07
C GLY A 281 -25.44 -18.65 7.39
N LYS A 282 -25.16 -19.95 7.53
CA LYS A 282 -23.98 -20.57 6.95
C LYS A 282 -24.19 -20.91 5.47
N PRO A 283 -23.23 -20.56 4.58
CA PRO A 283 -23.27 -20.96 3.18
C PRO A 283 -23.42 -22.48 3.01
N GLN A 284 -24.26 -22.88 2.05
CA GLN A 284 -24.57 -24.29 1.80
C GLN A 284 -23.83 -24.81 0.56
N VAL A 285 -23.38 -26.06 0.66
CA VAL A 285 -22.82 -26.86 -0.44
C VAL A 285 -23.67 -28.12 -0.62
N ILE A 286 -23.47 -28.84 -1.73
CA ILE A 286 -23.95 -30.23 -1.86
C ILE A 286 -22.81 -31.15 -1.42
N ASP A 287 -23.03 -31.93 -0.37
CA ASP A 287 -22.07 -32.95 0.07
C ASP A 287 -22.07 -34.12 -0.92
N ARG A 288 -20.88 -34.49 -1.42
CA ARG A 288 -20.69 -35.56 -2.40
C ARG A 288 -21.04 -36.93 -1.81
N ARG A 289 -20.87 -37.13 -0.51
CA ARG A 289 -21.13 -38.41 0.17
C ARG A 289 -22.61 -38.70 0.29
N THR A 290 -23.38 -37.69 0.69
CA THR A 290 -24.83 -37.84 0.97
C THR A 290 -25.72 -37.39 -0.19
N GLY A 291 -25.22 -36.52 -1.08
CA GLY A 291 -26.02 -35.89 -2.12
C GLY A 291 -26.97 -34.80 -1.61
N HIS A 292 -26.91 -34.47 -0.31
CA HIS A 292 -27.78 -33.50 0.34
C HIS A 292 -27.05 -32.18 0.62
N LEU A 293 -27.83 -31.16 1.01
CA LEU A 293 -27.27 -29.90 1.48
C LEU A 293 -26.53 -30.10 2.80
N ALA A 294 -25.39 -29.45 2.92
CA ALA A 294 -24.64 -29.35 4.17
C ALA A 294 -24.00 -27.96 4.30
N PRO A 295 -23.78 -27.47 5.53
CA PRO A 295 -22.98 -26.27 5.74
C PRO A 295 -21.55 -26.52 5.25
N TRP A 296 -20.96 -25.51 4.61
CA TRP A 296 -19.63 -25.62 4.01
C TRP A 296 -18.53 -26.01 4.99
N ASP A 297 -18.69 -25.75 6.28
CA ASP A 297 -17.74 -26.02 7.37
C ASP A 297 -18.12 -27.25 8.21
N GLY A 298 -19.15 -28.01 7.82
CA GLY A 298 -19.57 -29.20 8.56
C GLY A 298 -18.48 -30.27 8.64
N GLU A 299 -18.41 -30.94 9.79
CA GLU A 299 -17.46 -32.02 10.03
C GLU A 299 -17.64 -33.17 9.02
N GLY A 300 -16.55 -33.60 8.39
CA GLY A 300 -16.55 -34.68 7.40
C GLY A 300 -17.24 -34.38 6.06
N VAL A 301 -17.75 -33.16 5.84
CA VAL A 301 -18.39 -32.74 4.58
C VAL A 301 -17.40 -32.76 3.41
N GLU A 302 -17.81 -33.34 2.28
CA GLU A 302 -17.03 -33.34 1.04
C GLU A 302 -17.77 -32.56 -0.07
N PRO A 303 -17.49 -31.26 -0.26
CA PRO A 303 -18.26 -30.45 -1.20
C PRO A 303 -18.13 -30.94 -2.65
N ARG A 304 -19.25 -30.99 -3.38
CA ARG A 304 -19.28 -31.20 -4.83
C ARG A 304 -19.03 -29.87 -5.55
N LEU A 305 -18.00 -29.82 -6.39
CA LEU A 305 -17.67 -28.61 -7.17
C LEU A 305 -18.84 -28.14 -8.06
N THR A 306 -19.48 -29.07 -8.78
CA THR A 306 -20.61 -28.79 -9.69
C THR A 306 -21.93 -29.22 -9.06
N GLY A 307 -22.39 -28.46 -8.06
CA GLY A 307 -23.72 -28.61 -7.47
C GLY A 307 -24.81 -27.85 -8.25
N SER A 308 -25.98 -28.48 -8.40
CA SER A 308 -27.23 -27.85 -8.87
C SER A 308 -28.41 -28.44 -8.09
N LEU A 309 -29.30 -27.58 -7.62
CA LEU A 309 -30.46 -27.95 -6.80
C LEU A 309 -31.66 -27.09 -7.17
N ARG A 310 -32.85 -27.70 -7.30
CA ARG A 310 -34.12 -26.96 -7.35
C ARG A 310 -34.85 -27.10 -6.02
N ARG A 311 -35.15 -25.97 -5.37
CA ARG A 311 -35.80 -25.91 -4.06
C ARG A 311 -36.79 -24.76 -4.01
N ALA A 312 -38.02 -25.03 -3.54
CA ALA A 312 -39.08 -24.03 -3.41
C ALA A 312 -39.33 -23.19 -4.68
N GLY A 313 -39.23 -23.82 -5.86
CA GLY A 313 -39.39 -23.15 -7.15
C GLY A 313 -38.14 -22.49 -7.71
N THR A 314 -37.12 -22.24 -6.88
CA THR A 314 -35.86 -21.58 -7.24
C THR A 314 -34.75 -22.58 -7.59
N THR A 315 -34.02 -22.29 -8.66
CA THR A 315 -32.81 -23.02 -9.03
C THR A 315 -31.62 -22.42 -8.30
N HIS A 316 -30.76 -23.28 -7.77
CA HIS A 316 -29.50 -22.90 -7.14
C HIS A 316 -28.36 -23.64 -7.82
N ARG A 317 -27.29 -22.93 -8.15
CA ARG A 317 -26.10 -23.48 -8.80
C ARG A 317 -24.85 -23.06 -8.05
N SER A 318 -23.86 -23.93 -8.03
CA SER A 318 -22.55 -23.63 -7.46
C SER A 318 -21.88 -22.45 -8.16
N VAL A 319 -21.11 -21.65 -7.42
CA VAL A 319 -20.29 -20.54 -7.95
C VAL A 319 -19.45 -20.98 -9.15
N PHE A 320 -18.94 -22.22 -9.17
CA PHE A 320 -18.13 -22.73 -10.28
C PHE A 320 -18.86 -22.70 -11.63
N HIS A 321 -20.18 -22.86 -11.66
CA HIS A 321 -20.94 -22.69 -12.92
C HIS A 321 -20.77 -21.27 -13.47
N ARG A 322 -20.83 -20.25 -12.61
CA ARG A 322 -20.63 -18.84 -13.01
C ARG A 322 -19.20 -18.56 -13.45
N VAL A 323 -18.22 -19.17 -12.80
CA VAL A 323 -16.80 -19.07 -13.21
C VAL A 323 -16.61 -19.64 -14.62
N ALA A 324 -17.13 -20.84 -14.88
CA ALA A 324 -17.03 -21.48 -16.18
C ALA A 324 -17.76 -20.67 -17.27
N GLU A 325 -19.00 -20.24 -17.01
CA GLU A 325 -19.78 -19.38 -17.92
C GLU A 325 -19.06 -18.07 -18.24
N ALA A 326 -18.51 -17.38 -17.22
CA ALA A 326 -17.90 -16.07 -17.39
C ALA A 326 -16.58 -16.11 -18.18
N TYR A 327 -15.77 -17.15 -17.98
CA TYR A 327 -14.37 -17.17 -18.47
C TYR A 327 -14.12 -18.12 -19.64
N LEU A 328 -15.06 -19.02 -19.99
CA LEU A 328 -15.03 -19.72 -21.29
C LEU A 328 -15.53 -18.84 -22.44
N ASP A 329 -16.03 -17.63 -22.14
CA ASP A 329 -16.45 -16.64 -23.12
C ASP A 329 -15.32 -16.27 -24.11
N ALA A 330 -15.67 -16.18 -25.39
CA ALA A 330 -14.75 -15.86 -26.49
C ALA A 330 -14.15 -14.45 -26.40
N ARG A 331 -14.73 -13.54 -25.61
CA ARG A 331 -14.15 -12.22 -25.33
C ARG A 331 -12.78 -12.29 -24.64
N TYR A 332 -12.49 -13.39 -23.96
CA TYR A 332 -11.19 -13.65 -23.32
C TYR A 332 -10.30 -14.59 -24.13
N ALA A 333 -10.71 -15.00 -25.34
CA ALA A 333 -9.86 -15.78 -26.21
C ALA A 333 -8.57 -14.98 -26.55
N PRO A 334 -7.39 -15.63 -26.59
CA PRO A 334 -6.11 -14.98 -26.91
C PRO A 334 -6.15 -14.11 -28.17
N GLU A 335 -6.88 -14.54 -29.19
CA GLU A 335 -7.07 -13.85 -30.47
C GLU A 335 -7.79 -12.51 -30.31
N THR A 336 -8.76 -12.46 -29.39
CA THR A 336 -9.54 -11.25 -29.11
C THR A 336 -8.73 -10.24 -28.31
N VAL A 337 -7.92 -10.70 -27.35
CA VAL A 337 -7.25 -9.79 -26.39
C VAL A 337 -5.85 -9.33 -26.83
N ALA A 338 -5.22 -10.07 -27.75
CA ALA A 338 -3.79 -9.92 -28.08
C ALA A 338 -3.39 -8.49 -28.49
N ALA A 339 -4.16 -7.88 -29.38
CA ALA A 339 -3.87 -6.54 -29.90
C ALA A 339 -3.91 -5.49 -28.78
N THR A 340 -4.96 -5.51 -27.96
CA THR A 340 -5.13 -4.59 -26.82
C THR A 340 -3.99 -4.73 -25.81
N CYS A 341 -3.60 -5.96 -25.49
CA CYS A 341 -2.54 -6.23 -24.52
C CYS A 341 -1.13 -5.89 -25.03
N GLY A 342 -0.94 -5.78 -26.35
CA GLY A 342 0.39 -5.72 -26.96
C GLY A 342 1.17 -7.04 -26.83
N VAL A 343 0.47 -8.17 -26.72
CA VAL A 343 1.04 -9.52 -26.54
C VAL A 343 0.41 -10.48 -27.54
N THR A 344 1.20 -11.24 -28.28
CA THR A 344 0.66 -12.14 -29.31
C THR A 344 -0.19 -13.26 -28.71
N ALA A 345 -1.24 -13.68 -29.43
CA ALA A 345 -2.11 -14.79 -29.01
C ALA A 345 -1.32 -16.09 -28.77
N GLU A 346 -0.30 -16.36 -29.59
CA GLU A 346 0.61 -17.49 -29.40
C GLU A 346 1.33 -17.42 -28.05
N ARG A 347 1.87 -16.25 -27.70
CA ARG A 347 2.59 -16.04 -26.44
C ARG A 347 1.67 -16.18 -25.22
N ILE A 348 0.44 -15.69 -25.30
CA ILE A 348 -0.58 -15.89 -24.25
C ILE A 348 -0.82 -17.38 -24.02
N ARG A 349 -1.08 -18.16 -25.09
CA ARG A 349 -1.30 -19.61 -24.98
C ARG A 349 -0.07 -20.33 -24.43
N ARG A 350 1.13 -19.95 -24.86
CA ARG A 350 2.38 -20.53 -24.35
C ARG A 350 2.52 -20.30 -22.84
N ILE A 351 2.32 -19.07 -22.36
CA ILE A 351 2.42 -18.76 -20.93
C ILE A 351 1.35 -19.53 -20.13
N ALA A 352 0.12 -19.64 -20.64
CA ALA A 352 -0.92 -20.44 -20.00
C ALA A 352 -0.53 -21.94 -19.94
N ALA A 353 0.06 -22.48 -21.01
CA ALA A 353 0.55 -23.86 -21.05
C ALA A 353 1.73 -24.07 -20.08
N GLU A 354 2.65 -23.11 -19.96
CA GLU A 354 3.75 -23.16 -18.99
C GLU A 354 3.24 -23.13 -17.54
N LEU A 355 2.24 -22.29 -17.24
CA LEU A 355 1.55 -22.28 -15.94
C LEU A 355 0.93 -23.64 -15.64
N ALA A 356 0.21 -24.22 -16.60
CA ALA A 356 -0.39 -25.55 -16.45
C ALA A 356 0.67 -26.65 -16.24
N HIS A 357 1.75 -26.60 -17.01
CA HIS A 357 2.85 -27.56 -16.88
C HIS A 357 3.50 -27.48 -15.50
N ALA A 358 3.84 -26.28 -15.04
CA ALA A 358 4.44 -26.08 -13.72
C ALA A 358 3.48 -26.47 -12.59
N ALA A 359 2.20 -26.09 -12.65
CA ALA A 359 1.25 -26.38 -11.58
C ALA A 359 0.86 -27.86 -11.47
N PHE A 360 0.66 -28.54 -12.60
CA PHE A 360 0.06 -29.88 -12.63
C PHE A 360 1.04 -30.98 -13.01
N ASP A 361 1.87 -30.78 -14.02
CA ASP A 361 2.79 -31.82 -14.50
C ASP A 361 4.08 -31.88 -13.65
N GLN A 362 4.39 -30.80 -12.93
CA GLN A 362 5.52 -30.68 -12.01
C GLN A 362 5.10 -30.66 -10.53
N ALA A 363 3.85 -31.03 -10.24
CA ALA A 363 3.34 -31.19 -8.88
C ALA A 363 4.17 -32.19 -8.07
N PHE A 364 4.15 -32.04 -6.75
CA PHE A 364 4.86 -32.92 -5.81
C PHE A 364 4.08 -33.01 -4.50
N GLU A 365 4.51 -33.84 -3.56
CA GLU A 365 3.93 -33.90 -2.21
C GLU A 365 5.01 -33.67 -1.14
N VAL A 366 4.61 -33.08 -0.02
CA VAL A 366 5.43 -33.00 1.19
C VAL A 366 4.82 -33.89 2.26
N ALA A 367 5.64 -34.74 2.89
CA ALA A 367 5.25 -35.61 3.99
C ALA A 367 5.11 -34.81 5.29
N GLN A 368 4.07 -33.97 5.34
CA GLN A 368 3.75 -33.10 6.46
C GLN A 368 2.27 -33.28 6.82
N PRO A 369 1.98 -34.19 7.77
CA PRO A 369 0.61 -34.46 8.18
C PRO A 369 -0.07 -33.23 8.80
N TRP A 370 -1.35 -33.00 8.51
CA TRP A 370 -2.13 -31.88 9.07
C TRP A 370 -3.63 -32.19 9.15
N THR A 371 -4.37 -31.45 9.98
CA THR A 371 -5.82 -31.62 10.14
C THR A 371 -6.55 -30.37 9.65
N ASP A 372 -7.49 -30.56 8.73
CA ASP A 372 -8.29 -29.46 8.22
C ASP A 372 -9.45 -29.06 9.15
N PHE A 373 -10.03 -27.89 8.92
CA PHE A 373 -11.12 -27.33 9.70
C PHE A 373 -12.36 -28.24 9.78
N ARG A 374 -12.56 -29.13 8.79
CA ARG A 374 -13.66 -30.13 8.79
C ARG A 374 -13.29 -31.43 9.51
N GLY A 375 -12.13 -31.48 10.17
CA GLY A 375 -11.69 -32.62 10.98
C GLY A 375 -11.01 -33.73 10.18
N LYS A 376 -10.76 -33.54 8.88
CA LYS A 376 -10.09 -34.55 8.07
C LYS A 376 -8.57 -34.46 8.27
N ARG A 377 -7.97 -35.59 8.67
CA ARG A 377 -6.52 -35.77 8.71
C ARG A 377 -5.99 -36.05 7.29
N HIS A 378 -4.92 -35.36 6.93
CA HIS A 378 -4.16 -35.56 5.69
C HIS A 378 -2.74 -35.98 6.07
N GLU A 379 -2.21 -37.01 5.41
CA GLU A 379 -0.84 -37.49 5.67
C GLU A 379 0.21 -36.70 4.89
N THR A 380 -0.19 -36.09 3.76
CA THR A 380 0.69 -35.29 2.90
C THR A 380 0.03 -33.98 2.50
N MET A 381 0.86 -33.06 1.99
CA MET A 381 0.44 -31.78 1.43
C MET A 381 0.78 -31.74 -0.07
N PRO A 382 -0.21 -31.63 -0.98
CA PRO A 382 0.05 -31.50 -2.41
C PRO A 382 0.62 -30.11 -2.74
N GLY A 383 1.77 -30.09 -3.41
CA GLY A 383 2.47 -28.89 -3.84
C GLY A 383 2.15 -28.45 -5.26
N ARG A 384 2.03 -27.13 -5.45
CA ARG A 384 1.87 -26.45 -6.74
C ARG A 384 3.01 -25.45 -6.91
N PRO A 385 4.09 -25.77 -7.65
CA PRO A 385 5.32 -24.97 -7.68
C PRO A 385 5.24 -23.70 -8.56
N VAL A 386 4.10 -23.00 -8.52
CA VAL A 386 3.86 -21.72 -9.17
C VAL A 386 3.68 -20.67 -8.09
N SER A 387 4.43 -19.58 -8.16
CA SER A 387 4.20 -18.42 -7.31
C SER A 387 4.04 -17.17 -8.13
N VAL A 388 3.22 -16.25 -7.62
CA VAL A 388 2.98 -14.95 -8.24
C VAL A 388 3.29 -13.88 -7.22
N HIS A 389 3.80 -12.75 -7.69
CA HIS A 389 3.94 -11.53 -6.90
C HIS A 389 3.53 -10.33 -7.74
N ALA A 390 2.81 -9.39 -7.14
CA ALA A 390 2.42 -8.16 -7.82
C ALA A 390 2.37 -6.99 -6.84
N MET A 391 2.52 -5.79 -7.37
CA MET A 391 2.46 -4.55 -6.58
C MET A 391 1.79 -3.43 -7.39
N ARG A 392 2.20 -2.19 -7.15
CA ARG A 392 1.51 -0.98 -7.59
C ARG A 392 1.31 -0.87 -9.10
N GLY A 393 2.19 -1.45 -9.92
CA GLY A 393 2.11 -1.36 -11.39
C GLY A 393 0.77 -1.80 -11.97
N ILE A 394 0.16 -2.86 -11.44
CA ILE A 394 -1.17 -3.31 -11.88
C ILE A 394 -2.32 -2.71 -11.05
N SER A 395 -2.00 -2.07 -9.93
CA SER A 395 -2.96 -1.63 -8.93
C SER A 395 -3.29 -0.14 -9.05
N ALA A 396 -2.38 0.71 -9.53
CA ALA A 396 -2.58 2.15 -9.65
C ALA A 396 -3.23 2.57 -10.99
N HIS A 397 -4.26 1.81 -11.35
CA HIS A 397 -5.16 2.05 -12.48
C HIS A 397 -6.59 2.12 -11.96
N SER A 398 -7.48 2.80 -12.68
CA SER A 398 -8.90 2.86 -12.33
C SER A 398 -9.66 1.55 -12.53
N ASN A 399 -9.03 0.55 -13.16
CA ASN A 399 -9.49 -0.85 -13.23
C ASN A 399 -8.64 -1.79 -12.35
N GLY A 400 -7.84 -1.23 -11.45
CA GLY A 400 -6.83 -1.93 -10.69
C GLY A 400 -7.42 -2.94 -9.71
N PHE A 401 -8.54 -2.65 -9.05
CA PHE A 401 -9.16 -3.59 -8.10
C PHE A 401 -9.54 -4.92 -8.77
N GLN A 402 -10.25 -4.87 -9.90
CA GLN A 402 -10.67 -6.07 -10.60
C GLN A 402 -9.49 -6.81 -11.26
N THR A 403 -8.49 -6.08 -11.77
CA THR A 403 -7.23 -6.65 -12.25
C THR A 403 -6.52 -7.44 -11.14
N CYS A 404 -6.42 -6.84 -9.96
CA CYS A 404 -5.83 -7.45 -8.78
C CYS A 404 -6.58 -8.72 -8.35
N ARG A 405 -7.92 -8.69 -8.34
CA ARG A 405 -8.73 -9.88 -8.05
C ARG A 405 -8.57 -10.97 -9.10
N ALA A 406 -8.51 -10.63 -10.39
CA ALA A 406 -8.27 -11.61 -11.46
C ALA A 406 -6.95 -12.36 -11.24
N LEU A 407 -5.89 -11.68 -10.79
CA LEU A 407 -4.61 -12.31 -10.49
C LEU A 407 -4.69 -13.30 -9.31
N HIS A 408 -5.48 -12.99 -8.29
CA HIS A 408 -5.73 -13.90 -7.19
C HIS A 408 -6.58 -15.10 -7.62
N VAL A 409 -7.61 -14.88 -8.44
CA VAL A 409 -8.42 -15.96 -9.03
C VAL A 409 -7.56 -16.90 -9.89
N LEU A 410 -6.63 -16.38 -10.69
CA LEU A 410 -5.68 -17.20 -11.45
C LEU A 410 -4.88 -18.14 -10.53
N GLN A 411 -4.32 -17.63 -9.43
CA GLN A 411 -3.58 -18.45 -8.47
C GLN A 411 -4.47 -19.52 -7.81
N ILE A 412 -5.70 -19.14 -7.44
CA ILE A 412 -6.69 -20.05 -6.83
C ILE A 412 -7.05 -21.19 -7.79
N LEU A 413 -7.29 -20.90 -9.07
CA LEU A 413 -7.61 -21.92 -10.08
C LEU A 413 -6.49 -22.93 -10.30
N LEU A 414 -5.23 -22.52 -10.07
CA LEU A 414 -4.06 -23.40 -10.12
C LEU A 414 -3.82 -24.19 -8.82
N GLY A 415 -4.57 -23.91 -7.74
CA GLY A 415 -4.26 -24.41 -6.39
C GLY A 415 -2.97 -23.83 -5.80
N ALA A 416 -2.50 -22.69 -6.32
CA ALA A 416 -1.19 -22.11 -6.07
C ALA A 416 -1.20 -21.02 -4.99
N VAL A 417 -1.98 -21.23 -3.92
CA VAL A 417 -2.03 -20.37 -2.73
C VAL A 417 -2.05 -21.24 -1.48
N GLU A 418 -1.16 -20.95 -0.53
CA GLU A 418 -0.99 -21.70 0.72
C GLU A 418 -0.67 -23.19 0.55
N THR A 419 -0.20 -23.61 -0.64
CA THR A 419 0.31 -24.96 -0.91
C THR A 419 1.85 -24.96 -1.01
N PRO A 420 2.53 -26.09 -0.77
CA PRO A 420 3.98 -26.18 -0.95
C PRO A 420 4.43 -25.74 -2.37
N GLY A 421 5.45 -24.88 -2.45
CA GLY A 421 5.94 -24.33 -3.72
C GLY A 421 5.17 -23.12 -4.26
N SER A 422 4.12 -22.68 -3.57
CA SER A 422 3.26 -21.59 -4.00
C SER A 422 3.42 -20.30 -3.19
N PHE A 423 2.56 -19.31 -3.42
CA PHE A 423 2.45 -18.14 -2.56
C PHE A 423 1.97 -18.53 -1.15
N ARG A 424 2.50 -17.89 -0.10
CA ARG A 424 2.21 -18.16 1.32
C ARG A 424 1.94 -16.86 2.08
N PHE A 425 1.00 -16.87 3.02
CA PHE A 425 0.70 -15.71 3.88
C PHE A 425 1.68 -15.55 5.05
N LYS A 426 1.84 -14.31 5.48
CA LYS A 426 2.60 -13.86 6.65
C LYS A 426 1.63 -13.42 7.76
N PRO A 427 1.82 -13.82 9.03
CA PRO A 427 1.03 -13.30 10.15
C PRO A 427 1.08 -11.75 10.25
N PRO A 428 -0.02 -11.09 10.65
CA PRO A 428 -1.25 -11.63 11.20
C PRO A 428 -2.25 -12.14 10.15
N TYR A 429 -1.86 -12.15 8.88
CA TYR A 429 -2.68 -12.63 7.78
C TYR A 429 -2.46 -14.14 7.58
N PRO A 430 -3.47 -14.86 7.06
CA PRO A 430 -4.64 -14.30 6.39
C PRO A 430 -5.87 -14.12 7.30
N LYS A 431 -6.66 -13.07 7.03
CA LYS A 431 -7.88 -12.65 7.73
C LYS A 431 -8.96 -12.27 6.72
N PRO A 432 -10.14 -12.92 6.72
CA PRO A 432 -11.21 -12.58 5.79
C PRO A 432 -11.72 -11.15 6.05
N ALA A 433 -12.29 -10.50 5.03
CA ALA A 433 -12.86 -9.14 5.15
C ALA A 433 -13.79 -8.99 6.37
N THR A 434 -14.56 -10.02 6.70
CA THR A 434 -15.49 -10.06 7.84
C THR A 434 -14.83 -10.08 9.21
N ALA A 435 -13.53 -10.38 9.30
CA ALA A 435 -12.75 -10.32 10.53
C ALA A 435 -12.13 -8.93 10.78
N HIS A 436 -12.28 -8.00 9.85
CA HIS A 436 -11.86 -6.60 10.00
C HIS A 436 -13.03 -5.74 10.48
N PRO A 437 -12.77 -4.60 11.16
CA PRO A 437 -13.83 -3.66 11.49
C PRO A 437 -14.48 -3.08 10.23
N LYS A 438 -15.71 -2.59 10.40
CA LYS A 438 -16.40 -1.75 9.42
C LYS A 438 -15.99 -0.30 9.57
N PRO A 439 -16.11 0.54 8.53
CA PRO A 439 -15.82 1.97 8.64
C PRO A 439 -16.87 2.68 9.52
N HIS A 440 -16.40 3.63 10.32
CA HIS A 440 -17.20 4.50 11.18
C HIS A 440 -16.93 5.96 10.86
N GLY A 441 -17.89 6.82 11.18
CA GLY A 441 -17.84 8.23 10.81
C GLY A 441 -18.95 9.06 11.43
N LYS A 442 -19.57 8.59 12.53
CA LYS A 442 -20.62 9.35 13.20
C LYS A 442 -19.98 10.30 14.20
N VAL A 443 -20.19 11.59 13.97
CA VAL A 443 -19.56 12.65 14.73
C VAL A 443 -20.48 13.13 15.86
N ARG A 444 -19.91 13.34 17.04
CA ARG A 444 -20.55 13.95 18.21
C ARG A 444 -19.56 14.92 18.87
N PRO A 445 -19.85 16.24 18.90
CA PRO A 445 -18.95 17.20 19.54
C PRO A 445 -18.63 16.83 20.99
N GLY A 446 -17.35 16.91 21.36
CA GLY A 446 -16.84 16.58 22.69
C GLY A 446 -16.64 15.08 22.98
N GLU A 447 -17.11 14.18 22.11
CA GLU A 447 -17.01 12.73 22.30
C GLU A 447 -15.99 12.10 21.35
N PRO A 448 -15.47 10.89 21.65
CA PRO A 448 -14.76 10.08 20.67
C PRO A 448 -15.64 9.68 19.48
N LEU A 449 -14.98 9.26 18.38
CA LEU A 449 -15.66 8.67 17.24
C LEU A 449 -16.28 7.32 17.64
N ASP A 450 -17.36 6.91 16.96
CA ASP A 450 -18.11 5.69 17.26
C ASP A 450 -17.38 4.38 16.90
N GLY A 451 -16.21 4.45 16.30
CA GLY A 451 -15.34 3.32 16.00
C GLY A 451 -14.20 3.68 15.04
N PRO A 452 -13.51 2.68 14.47
CA PRO A 452 -12.43 2.90 13.52
C PRO A 452 -12.90 3.60 12.23
N HIS A 453 -12.13 4.60 11.78
CA HIS A 453 -12.40 5.35 10.55
C HIS A 453 -12.41 4.48 9.29
N LEU A 454 -11.54 3.48 9.28
CA LEU A 454 -11.23 2.64 8.13
C LEU A 454 -11.70 1.21 8.41
N GLY A 455 -12.05 0.48 7.35
CA GLY A 455 -12.58 -0.87 7.48
C GLY A 455 -12.98 -1.49 6.15
N PHE A 456 -13.61 -2.66 6.24
CA PHE A 456 -14.09 -3.41 5.09
C PHE A 456 -15.62 -3.41 5.08
N VAL A 457 -16.23 -2.85 4.03
CA VAL A 457 -17.68 -2.85 3.85
C VAL A 457 -18.19 -4.22 3.44
N HIS A 458 -19.39 -4.59 3.90
CA HIS A 458 -20.08 -5.82 3.54
C HIS A 458 -21.30 -5.58 2.62
N GLY A 459 -21.59 -4.32 2.30
CA GLY A 459 -22.64 -3.90 1.37
C GLY A 459 -23.04 -2.44 1.58
N PRO A 460 -24.09 -1.97 0.86
CA PRO A 460 -24.53 -0.57 0.91
C PRO A 460 -24.86 0.02 2.28
N ALA A 461 -25.23 -0.81 3.26
CA ALA A 461 -25.56 -0.36 4.60
C ALA A 461 -24.36 0.17 5.40
N ASP A 462 -23.13 -0.15 4.96
CA ASP A 462 -21.89 0.26 5.62
C ASP A 462 -21.29 1.55 5.02
N LEU A 463 -22.01 2.25 4.12
CA LEU A 463 -21.54 3.50 3.52
C LEU A 463 -21.59 4.68 4.50
N LEU A 464 -20.64 5.60 4.35
CA LEU A 464 -20.52 6.82 5.16
C LEU A 464 -21.15 8.03 4.45
N VAL A 465 -22.45 7.91 4.18
CA VAL A 465 -23.28 8.99 3.60
C VAL A 465 -24.35 9.45 4.59
N ASN A 466 -24.72 10.71 4.51
CA ASN A 466 -25.85 11.28 5.24
C ASN A 466 -27.18 10.92 4.54
N ASP A 467 -28.30 11.17 5.22
CA ASP A 467 -29.63 10.86 4.70
C ASP A 467 -29.97 11.68 3.43
N ASP A 468 -29.34 12.84 3.26
CA ASP A 468 -29.42 13.68 2.06
C ASP A 468 -28.48 13.24 0.92
N GLY A 469 -27.69 12.19 1.14
CA GLY A 469 -26.71 11.65 0.19
C GLY A 469 -25.33 12.31 0.23
N THR A 470 -25.12 13.34 1.04
CA THR A 470 -23.80 13.99 1.19
C THR A 470 -22.80 13.08 1.90
N ALA A 471 -21.51 13.21 1.56
CA ALA A 471 -20.46 12.42 2.19
C ALA A 471 -20.18 12.89 3.62
N ARG A 472 -19.95 11.95 4.55
CA ARG A 472 -19.58 12.29 5.94
C ARG A 472 -18.12 12.69 6.11
N ARG A 473 -17.28 12.31 5.16
CA ARG A 473 -15.82 12.53 5.20
C ARG A 473 -15.39 13.51 4.12
N ILE A 474 -14.38 14.33 4.44
CA ILE A 474 -13.79 15.29 3.51
C ILE A 474 -13.14 14.62 2.30
N ASP A 475 -12.58 13.42 2.48
CA ASP A 475 -11.99 12.64 1.38
C ASP A 475 -13.01 11.84 0.56
N LYS A 476 -14.31 11.95 0.91
CA LYS A 476 -15.42 11.20 0.30
C LYS A 476 -15.23 9.67 0.29
N ALA A 477 -14.40 9.12 1.19
CA ALA A 477 -14.23 7.68 1.32
C ALA A 477 -15.53 6.98 1.76
N PHE A 478 -15.78 5.77 1.25
CA PHE A 478 -16.96 4.95 1.57
C PHE A 478 -18.30 5.58 1.14
N THR A 479 -18.31 6.28 0.01
CA THR A 479 -19.53 6.77 -0.65
C THR A 479 -19.91 5.88 -1.84
N TRP A 480 -20.98 6.19 -2.54
CA TRP A 480 -21.37 5.45 -3.75
C TRP A 480 -20.36 5.55 -4.91
N GLU A 481 -19.52 6.59 -4.94
CA GLU A 481 -18.48 6.78 -5.96
C GLU A 481 -17.29 5.82 -5.78
N ASN A 482 -17.05 5.36 -4.56
CA ASN A 482 -15.86 4.61 -4.15
C ASN A 482 -16.15 3.81 -2.84
N PRO A 483 -17.09 2.86 -2.89
CA PRO A 483 -17.71 2.29 -1.68
C PRO A 483 -16.77 1.43 -0.84
N MET A 484 -15.67 0.92 -1.40
CA MET A 484 -14.75 -0.02 -0.75
C MET A 484 -13.39 0.64 -0.46
N SER A 485 -13.41 1.92 -0.07
CA SER A 485 -12.22 2.74 0.19
C SER A 485 -11.51 2.42 1.51
N ALA A 486 -11.09 1.16 1.69
CA ALA A 486 -10.56 0.63 2.94
C ALA A 486 -9.39 1.43 3.54
N HIS A 487 -8.66 2.21 2.75
CA HIS A 487 -7.54 3.06 3.19
C HIS A 487 -7.77 4.58 3.01
N GLY A 488 -9.03 5.02 2.83
CA GLY A 488 -9.37 6.43 2.57
C GLY A 488 -8.86 6.95 1.22
N MET A 489 -9.00 8.25 0.98
CA MET A 489 -8.65 8.90 -0.30
C MET A 489 -7.81 10.17 -0.09
N MET A 490 -6.62 10.02 0.48
CA MET A 490 -5.75 11.14 0.83
C MET A 490 -5.42 12.10 -0.34
N HIS A 491 -5.39 11.62 -1.58
CA HIS A 491 -5.14 12.45 -2.77
C HIS A 491 -6.27 13.45 -3.07
N MET A 492 -7.48 13.23 -2.54
CA MET A 492 -8.63 14.13 -2.69
C MET A 492 -8.75 15.17 -1.57
N VAL A 493 -7.99 15.04 -0.48
CA VAL A 493 -8.22 15.85 0.73
C VAL A 493 -8.03 17.34 0.47
N ILE A 494 -6.98 17.74 -0.25
CA ILE A 494 -6.68 19.16 -0.49
C ILE A 494 -7.68 19.77 -1.47
N SER A 495 -8.02 19.06 -2.55
CA SER A 495 -9.00 19.53 -3.54
C SER A 495 -10.37 19.73 -2.91
N ASN A 496 -10.81 18.76 -2.09
CA ASN A 496 -12.09 18.81 -1.40
C ASN A 496 -12.12 19.88 -0.30
N ALA A 497 -11.02 20.02 0.45
CA ALA A 497 -10.86 21.08 1.44
C ALA A 497 -10.88 22.49 0.81
N HIS A 498 -10.20 22.68 -0.32
CA HIS A 498 -10.19 23.93 -1.07
C HIS A 498 -11.56 24.27 -1.65
N ALA A 499 -12.28 23.27 -2.15
CA ALA A 499 -13.64 23.42 -2.67
C ALA A 499 -14.70 23.60 -1.57
N GLY A 500 -14.40 23.19 -0.33
CA GLY A 500 -15.38 23.13 0.76
C GLY A 500 -16.46 22.06 0.53
N ASP A 501 -16.11 20.96 -0.16
CA ASP A 501 -17.04 19.90 -0.58
C ASP A 501 -16.57 18.54 -0.01
N PRO A 502 -17.37 17.86 0.82
CA PRO A 502 -18.77 18.15 1.16
C PRO A 502 -18.99 19.29 2.17
N TYR A 503 -17.93 19.77 2.81
CA TYR A 503 -17.98 20.88 3.78
C TYR A 503 -16.59 21.53 3.94
N PRO A 504 -16.52 22.79 4.42
CA PRO A 504 -15.24 23.43 4.70
C PRO A 504 -14.55 22.79 5.91
N ILE A 505 -13.23 22.61 5.81
CA ILE A 505 -12.38 22.27 6.95
C ILE A 505 -11.79 23.53 7.58
N ASP A 506 -11.49 23.47 8.87
CA ASP A 506 -10.79 24.55 9.57
C ASP A 506 -9.29 24.27 9.65
N THR A 507 -8.93 23.06 10.06
CA THR A 507 -7.54 22.67 10.29
C THR A 507 -7.18 21.43 9.48
N LEU A 508 -6.16 21.56 8.65
CA LEU A 508 -5.50 20.45 7.96
C LEU A 508 -4.21 20.08 8.71
N PHE A 509 -4.18 18.88 9.29
CA PHE A 509 -3.03 18.35 10.01
C PHE A 509 -2.41 17.20 9.21
N LEU A 510 -1.17 17.40 8.77
CA LEU A 510 -0.42 16.46 7.94
C LEU A 510 0.86 15.98 8.66
N TYR A 511 1.16 14.70 8.53
CA TYR A 511 2.39 14.08 9.05
C TYR A 511 3.10 13.29 7.95
N MET A 512 4.39 13.56 7.69
CA MET A 512 5.22 12.82 6.72
C MET A 512 4.60 12.70 5.31
N ALA A 513 3.90 13.75 4.87
CA ALA A 513 3.17 13.78 3.61
C ALA A 513 3.51 15.04 2.81
N ASN A 514 4.41 14.90 1.83
CA ASN A 514 4.83 16.01 0.98
C ASN A 514 3.80 16.30 -0.12
N MET A 515 2.61 16.75 0.28
CA MET A 515 1.44 16.95 -0.59
C MET A 515 1.61 18.11 -1.55
N ALA A 516 2.37 19.14 -1.18
CA ALA A 516 2.72 20.24 -2.09
C ALA A 516 3.67 19.83 -3.24
N TRP A 517 4.12 18.56 -3.28
CA TRP A 517 5.09 18.09 -4.28
C TRP A 517 4.73 16.72 -4.86
N ASN A 518 5.27 15.63 -4.31
CA ASN A 518 5.20 14.30 -4.94
C ASN A 518 4.10 13.38 -4.37
N SER A 519 3.43 13.78 -3.30
CA SER A 519 2.36 12.97 -2.66
C SER A 519 0.96 13.32 -3.20
N THR A 520 0.88 14.29 -4.12
CA THR A 520 -0.32 14.69 -4.85
C THR A 520 -0.30 14.17 -6.28
N MET A 521 -1.48 14.02 -6.89
CA MET A 521 -1.62 13.78 -8.33
C MET A 521 -1.12 14.98 -9.11
N ASN A 522 -1.65 16.19 -8.86
CA ASN A 522 -1.20 17.42 -9.53
C ASN A 522 -0.41 18.33 -8.61
N THR A 523 0.91 18.42 -8.85
CA THR A 523 1.81 19.24 -8.04
C THR A 523 1.52 20.73 -8.15
N SER A 524 1.30 21.25 -9.37
CA SER A 524 1.08 22.69 -9.57
C SER A 524 -0.25 23.14 -8.96
N ALA A 525 -1.33 22.41 -9.28
CA ALA A 525 -2.67 22.75 -8.78
C ALA A 525 -2.74 22.68 -7.25
N VAL A 526 -2.12 21.69 -6.61
CA VAL A 526 -2.11 21.62 -5.14
C VAL A 526 -1.34 22.77 -4.50
N MET A 527 -0.20 23.17 -5.07
CA MET A 527 0.52 24.35 -4.58
C MET A 527 -0.32 25.63 -4.67
N GLU A 528 -1.10 25.77 -5.75
CA GLU A 528 -2.04 26.88 -5.92
C GLU A 528 -3.16 26.82 -4.88
N MET A 529 -3.84 25.67 -4.75
CA MET A 529 -4.94 25.48 -3.79
C MET A 529 -4.53 25.74 -2.34
N LEU A 530 -3.33 25.31 -1.93
CA LEU A 530 -2.82 25.54 -0.57
C LEU A 530 -2.56 27.02 -0.27
N ALA A 531 -2.26 27.82 -1.29
CA ALA A 531 -1.96 29.26 -1.18
C ALA A 531 -3.15 30.15 -1.53
N ASP A 532 -4.24 29.58 -2.07
CA ASP A 532 -5.39 30.32 -2.55
C ASP A 532 -6.16 31.01 -1.42
N LYS A 533 -6.69 32.19 -1.73
CA LYS A 533 -7.42 33.05 -0.80
C LYS A 533 -8.81 33.35 -1.35
N ASP A 534 -9.75 33.60 -0.46
CA ASP A 534 -11.07 34.10 -0.83
C ASP A 534 -11.06 35.62 -1.09
N ALA A 535 -12.25 36.17 -1.33
CA ALA A 535 -12.42 37.60 -1.61
C ALA A 535 -12.10 38.51 -0.42
N ASP A 536 -12.15 37.99 0.81
CA ASP A 536 -11.84 38.71 2.04
C ASP A 536 -10.33 38.67 2.38
N GLY A 537 -9.56 37.89 1.61
CA GLY A 537 -8.11 37.76 1.75
C GLY A 537 -7.68 36.66 2.73
N ASP A 538 -8.64 35.88 3.23
CA ASP A 538 -8.41 34.73 4.08
C ASP A 538 -8.05 33.50 3.23
N TYR A 539 -7.24 32.61 3.79
CA TYR A 539 -6.90 31.37 3.11
C TYR A 539 -8.09 30.42 3.10
N LYS A 540 -8.42 29.86 1.93
CA LYS A 540 -9.56 28.91 1.79
C LYS A 540 -9.43 27.67 2.66
N ILE A 541 -8.20 27.21 2.89
CA ILE A 541 -7.87 26.24 3.95
C ILE A 541 -7.33 27.05 5.12
N PRO A 542 -8.08 27.28 6.21
CA PRO A 542 -7.73 28.32 7.17
C PRO A 542 -6.41 28.09 7.90
N PHE A 543 -6.12 26.85 8.31
CA PHE A 543 -4.94 26.55 9.12
C PHE A 543 -4.30 25.20 8.79
N ILE A 544 -2.97 25.15 8.69
CA ILE A 544 -2.21 23.95 8.35
C ILE A 544 -1.16 23.65 9.42
N VAL A 545 -1.24 22.48 10.03
CA VAL A 545 -0.19 21.93 10.90
C VAL A 545 0.55 20.84 10.12
N TYR A 546 1.88 20.91 10.09
CA TYR A 546 2.70 19.93 9.40
C TYR A 546 3.82 19.38 10.29
N SER A 547 3.99 18.06 10.30
CA SER A 547 5.14 17.42 10.94
C SER A 547 5.98 16.63 9.94
N ASP A 548 7.28 16.91 9.95
CA ASP A 548 8.30 16.27 9.11
C ASP A 548 9.65 16.40 9.83
N ALA A 549 10.61 15.54 9.48
CA ALA A 549 11.98 15.64 9.98
C ALA A 549 12.83 16.60 9.13
N TYR A 550 12.37 16.90 7.91
CA TYR A 550 13.14 17.65 6.91
C TYR A 550 12.35 18.83 6.33
N SER A 551 13.08 19.86 5.92
CA SER A 551 12.58 21.06 5.23
C SER A 551 12.12 20.75 3.79
N SER A 552 11.07 19.94 3.64
CA SER A 552 10.45 19.58 2.36
C SER A 552 9.68 20.74 1.73
N GLU A 553 9.15 20.56 0.51
CA GLU A 553 8.32 21.57 -0.16
C GLU A 553 7.05 21.89 0.65
N MET A 554 6.42 20.88 1.25
CA MET A 554 5.20 21.05 2.06
C MET A 554 5.41 21.96 3.28
N VAL A 555 6.63 22.02 3.84
CA VAL A 555 6.96 22.89 4.98
C VAL A 555 6.61 24.35 4.67
N ALA A 556 6.85 24.82 3.44
CA ALA A 556 6.60 26.21 3.06
C ALA A 556 5.11 26.61 3.08
N TYR A 557 4.19 25.66 3.19
CA TYR A 557 2.75 25.88 3.19
C TYR A 557 2.10 25.78 4.57
N ALA A 558 2.83 25.29 5.58
CA ALA A 558 2.33 25.16 6.93
C ALA A 558 2.16 26.52 7.63
N ASP A 559 1.22 26.58 8.57
CA ASP A 559 1.11 27.64 9.58
C ASP A 559 2.03 27.35 10.78
N ILE A 560 1.99 26.10 11.25
CA ILE A 560 2.83 25.57 12.32
C ILE A 560 3.56 24.32 11.83
N VAL A 561 4.87 24.28 12.04
CA VAL A 561 5.71 23.10 11.77
C VAL A 561 6.14 22.48 13.10
N LEU A 562 5.84 21.20 13.27
CA LEU A 562 6.25 20.40 14.43
C LEU A 562 7.39 19.47 14.00
N PRO A 563 8.66 19.82 14.28
CA PRO A 563 9.81 19.10 13.74
C PRO A 563 9.95 17.71 14.37
N ASP A 564 9.98 16.70 13.51
CA ASP A 564 10.17 15.31 13.91
C ASP A 564 11.67 14.96 13.99
N THR A 565 11.94 13.92 14.76
CA THR A 565 13.24 13.24 14.85
C THR A 565 13.63 12.57 13.53
N THR A 566 14.86 12.10 13.37
CA THR A 566 15.20 11.11 12.33
C THR A 566 14.86 9.69 12.80
N TYR A 567 14.98 8.69 11.92
CA TYR A 567 14.64 7.31 12.29
C TYR A 567 15.62 6.66 13.29
N LEU A 568 16.81 7.25 13.48
CA LEU A 568 17.81 6.80 14.46
C LEU A 568 17.63 7.46 15.84
N GLU A 569 16.73 8.43 15.95
CA GLU A 569 16.55 9.31 17.11
C GLU A 569 15.21 9.08 17.82
N ARG A 570 14.52 7.95 17.57
CA ARG A 570 13.13 7.77 18.01
C ARG A 570 12.74 6.37 18.46
N HIS A 571 11.71 6.33 19.29
CA HIS A 571 10.92 5.14 19.56
C HIS A 571 9.88 4.90 18.47
N ASP A 572 9.77 3.66 17.99
CA ASP A 572 8.72 3.22 17.07
C ASP A 572 8.45 1.71 17.27
N CYS A 573 7.23 1.24 17.04
CA CYS A 573 6.89 -0.18 17.05
C CYS A 573 6.44 -0.66 15.66
N ILE A 574 7.14 -1.65 15.12
CA ILE A 574 6.79 -2.36 13.89
C ILE A 574 5.81 -3.48 14.25
N SER A 575 4.61 -3.06 14.65
CA SER A 575 3.63 -3.89 15.38
C SER A 575 2.90 -4.92 14.52
N LEU A 576 2.51 -6.05 15.16
CA LEU A 576 1.50 -7.00 14.65
C LEU A 576 0.10 -6.36 14.48
N LEU A 577 -0.17 -5.22 15.13
CA LEU A 577 -1.41 -4.47 14.99
C LEU A 577 -1.46 -3.59 13.73
N ASP A 578 -0.29 -3.34 13.14
CA ASP A 578 -0.10 -2.51 11.95
C ASP A 578 0.43 -3.36 10.78
N ARG A 579 1.75 -3.39 10.62
CA ARG A 579 2.46 -3.97 9.47
C ARG A 579 3.75 -4.58 9.98
N PRO A 580 3.75 -5.85 10.40
CA PRO A 580 4.89 -6.43 11.10
C PRO A 580 6.07 -6.78 10.19
N ILE A 581 7.12 -7.36 10.80
CA ILE A 581 8.27 -7.96 10.12
C ILE A 581 8.15 -9.48 10.02
N SER A 582 6.92 -10.00 10.06
CA SER A 582 6.63 -11.43 9.97
C SER A 582 7.15 -12.07 8.69
N GLU A 583 7.46 -13.36 8.79
CA GLU A 583 7.78 -14.24 7.67
C GLU A 583 6.67 -15.30 7.51
N ALA A 584 6.65 -16.04 6.40
CA ALA A 584 5.55 -16.99 6.14
C ALA A 584 5.48 -18.16 7.14
N ASP A 585 6.52 -18.32 7.95
CA ASP A 585 6.74 -19.34 8.97
C ASP A 585 6.77 -18.77 10.40
N ALA A 586 6.64 -17.45 10.61
CA ALA A 586 6.70 -16.84 11.94
C ALA A 586 5.98 -15.48 12.03
N ALA A 587 5.28 -15.25 13.14
CA ALA A 587 4.89 -13.89 13.54
C ALA A 587 6.10 -13.17 14.11
N ALA A 588 6.31 -11.91 13.74
CA ALA A 588 7.43 -11.13 14.25
C ALA A 588 7.12 -9.64 14.29
N ASP A 589 7.54 -8.95 15.34
CA ASP A 589 7.53 -7.49 15.42
C ASP A 589 8.90 -6.96 15.84
N ALA A 590 9.11 -5.66 15.69
CA ALA A 590 10.37 -5.01 15.98
C ALA A 590 10.18 -3.63 16.57
N ILE A 591 11.25 -3.10 17.15
CA ILE A 591 11.31 -1.73 17.62
C ILE A 591 12.28 -0.91 16.78
N ARG A 592 12.02 0.39 16.72
CA ARG A 592 13.07 1.40 16.68
C ARG A 592 13.19 2.00 18.06
N TRP A 593 14.41 2.25 18.48
CA TRP A 593 14.72 3.02 19.67
C TRP A 593 15.82 4.04 19.32
N PRO A 594 15.95 5.15 20.08
CA PRO A 594 16.96 6.17 19.85
C PRO A 594 18.36 5.57 20.01
N VAL A 595 19.01 5.29 18.88
CA VAL A 595 20.41 4.85 18.86
C VAL A 595 21.35 6.05 18.79
N VAL A 596 20.83 7.24 18.50
CA VAL A 596 21.51 8.54 18.59
C VAL A 596 20.58 9.51 19.30
N GLU A 597 21.11 10.29 20.23
CA GLU A 597 20.34 11.37 20.88
C GLU A 597 20.18 12.57 19.94
N PRO A 598 19.00 13.22 19.89
CA PRO A 598 18.81 14.44 19.12
C PRO A 598 19.79 15.55 19.55
N ASP A 599 20.38 16.23 18.56
CA ASP A 599 21.26 17.39 18.71
C ASP A 599 20.52 18.74 18.56
N ARG A 600 19.19 18.70 18.55
CA ARG A 600 18.26 19.77 18.15
C ARG A 600 17.00 19.74 19.03
N ASP A 601 16.24 20.83 19.04
CA ASP A 601 14.97 20.91 19.78
C ASP A 601 13.83 20.25 18.98
N VAL A 602 13.88 18.92 18.89
CA VAL A 602 12.94 18.10 18.11
C VAL A 602 12.37 16.97 18.95
N ARG A 603 11.15 16.51 18.62
CA ARG A 603 10.45 15.44 19.34
C ARG A 603 9.87 14.43 18.36
N GLY A 604 9.87 13.16 18.73
CA GLY A 604 9.19 12.12 17.94
C GLY A 604 7.70 12.48 17.82
N PHE A 605 7.16 12.49 16.58
CA PHE A 605 5.79 12.91 16.33
C PHE A 605 4.75 12.17 17.19
N GLN A 606 4.96 10.88 17.45
CA GLN A 606 4.05 10.11 18.30
C GLN A 606 4.04 10.61 19.75
N SER A 607 5.19 10.97 20.33
CA SER A 607 5.26 11.60 21.65
C SER A 607 4.63 12.99 21.66
N VAL A 608 4.69 13.71 20.54
CA VAL A 608 3.97 14.99 20.36
C VAL A 608 2.44 14.77 20.40
N LEU A 609 1.93 13.71 19.77
CA LEU A 609 0.51 13.37 19.84
C LEU A 609 0.06 12.92 21.24
N VAL A 610 0.92 12.23 22.01
CA VAL A 610 0.65 11.93 23.42
C VAL A 610 0.45 13.22 24.21
N ASP A 611 1.39 14.16 24.11
CA ASP A 611 1.31 15.48 24.79
C ASP A 611 0.07 16.27 24.34
N LEU A 612 -0.19 16.32 23.04
CA LEU A 612 -1.38 16.99 22.50
C LEU A 612 -2.68 16.32 22.98
N GLY A 613 -2.70 14.99 23.10
CA GLY A 613 -3.82 14.24 23.67
C GLY A 613 -4.07 14.58 25.14
N VAL A 614 -3.01 14.73 25.93
CA VAL A 614 -3.09 15.17 27.33
C VAL A 614 -3.63 16.61 27.43
N ARG A 615 -3.07 17.55 26.65
CA ARG A 615 -3.52 18.95 26.62
C ARG A 615 -4.99 19.10 26.21
N LEU A 616 -5.48 18.20 25.37
CA LEU A 616 -6.87 18.16 24.92
C LEU A 616 -7.80 17.33 25.84
N GLY A 617 -7.27 16.67 26.87
CA GLY A 617 -8.03 15.79 27.76
C GLY A 617 -8.68 14.61 27.02
N LEU A 618 -7.98 14.02 26.04
CA LEU A 618 -8.55 12.95 25.22
C LEU A 618 -8.71 11.65 26.02
N PRO A 619 -9.83 10.92 25.85
CA PRO A 619 -10.02 9.62 26.51
C PRO A 619 -8.89 8.64 26.22
N GLY A 620 -8.38 8.01 27.27
CA GLY A 620 -7.25 7.08 27.20
C GLY A 620 -5.86 7.72 27.23
N PHE A 621 -5.76 9.05 27.12
CA PHE A 621 -4.53 9.81 27.32
C PHE A 621 -4.46 10.46 28.71
N VAL A 622 -5.60 10.67 29.35
CA VAL A 622 -5.72 11.14 30.74
C VAL A 622 -6.53 10.17 31.60
N ASP A 623 -6.23 10.11 32.89
CA ASP A 623 -7.00 9.37 33.90
C ASP A 623 -8.25 10.15 34.35
N ALA A 624 -8.96 9.62 35.36
CA ALA A 624 -10.18 10.25 35.88
C ALA A 624 -9.92 11.62 36.53
N GLU A 625 -8.70 11.86 36.99
CA GLU A 625 -8.23 13.11 37.59
C GLU A 625 -7.65 14.08 36.55
N GLY A 626 -7.56 13.68 35.27
CA GLY A 626 -7.03 14.49 34.18
C GLY A 626 -5.50 14.44 34.05
N LYS A 627 -4.82 13.54 34.76
CA LYS A 627 -3.36 13.36 34.68
C LYS A 627 -3.00 12.46 33.51
N ALA A 628 -1.86 12.72 32.88
CA ALA A 628 -1.34 11.92 31.77
C ALA A 628 -1.20 10.43 32.14
N VAL A 629 -1.75 9.56 31.29
CA VAL A 629 -1.65 8.09 31.40
C VAL A 629 -0.29 7.58 30.90
N TYR A 630 0.27 8.24 29.89
CA TYR A 630 1.58 7.90 29.33
C TYR A 630 2.51 9.11 29.42
N ALA A 631 3.76 8.89 29.80
CA ALA A 631 4.79 9.93 29.78
C ALA A 631 5.15 10.35 28.35
N ASP A 632 5.29 9.37 27.45
CA ASP A 632 5.61 9.56 26.04
C ASP A 632 5.21 8.33 25.20
N TYR A 633 5.68 8.25 23.95
CA TYR A 633 5.38 7.11 23.10
C TYR A 633 6.09 5.80 23.50
N ALA A 634 7.26 5.86 24.15
CA ALA A 634 7.94 4.66 24.63
C ALA A 634 7.13 4.00 25.75
N ASP A 635 6.58 4.82 26.65
CA ASP A 635 5.66 4.39 27.70
C ASP A 635 4.37 3.79 27.12
N TYR A 636 3.79 4.44 26.10
CA TYR A 636 2.65 3.89 25.34
C TYR A 636 2.96 2.50 24.74
N MET A 637 4.13 2.32 24.12
CA MET A 637 4.49 1.05 23.47
C MET A 637 4.45 -0.15 24.44
N VAL A 638 4.79 0.09 25.71
CA VAL A 638 4.83 -0.94 26.76
C VAL A 638 3.45 -1.13 27.40
N ASN A 639 2.83 -0.02 27.81
CA ASN A 639 1.68 -0.05 28.72
C ASN A 639 0.32 -0.08 28.04
N HIS A 640 0.23 0.38 26.78
CA HIS A 640 -1.04 0.36 26.08
C HIS A 640 -1.51 -1.08 25.83
N GLN A 641 -2.80 -1.32 26.06
CA GLN A 641 -3.49 -2.53 25.67
C GLN A 641 -4.65 -2.18 24.75
N ARG A 642 -4.56 -2.59 23.48
CA ARG A 642 -5.66 -2.43 22.52
C ARG A 642 -6.87 -3.28 22.92
N ARG A 643 -6.59 -4.43 23.54
CA ARG A 643 -7.54 -5.36 24.16
C ARG A 643 -6.83 -6.11 25.29
N PRO A 644 -7.55 -6.77 26.20
CA PRO A 644 -6.93 -7.46 27.33
C PRO A 644 -5.78 -8.37 26.89
N GLY A 645 -4.58 -8.06 27.38
CA GLY A 645 -3.38 -8.82 27.11
C GLY A 645 -2.66 -8.54 25.78
N VAL A 646 -3.22 -7.77 24.85
CA VAL A 646 -2.59 -7.48 23.54
C VAL A 646 -2.27 -6.00 23.42
N GLY A 647 -0.97 -5.68 23.35
CA GLY A 647 -0.44 -4.33 23.20
C GLY A 647 0.22 -4.08 21.85
N PRO A 648 0.87 -2.91 21.67
CA PRO A 648 1.63 -2.57 20.47
C PRO A 648 2.78 -3.54 20.17
N LEU A 649 3.42 -4.11 21.20
CA LEU A 649 4.50 -5.09 21.09
C LEU A 649 4.05 -6.44 21.66
N ALA A 650 4.38 -7.53 20.97
CA ALA A 650 3.97 -8.88 21.30
C ALA A 650 5.01 -9.68 22.09
N GLY A 651 6.30 -9.34 21.98
CA GLY A 651 7.39 -10.05 22.64
C GLY A 651 7.51 -9.76 24.13
N TRP A 652 7.92 -10.76 24.91
CA TRP A 652 8.18 -10.66 26.37
C TRP A 652 7.07 -9.95 27.15
N ARG A 653 5.83 -10.37 26.94
CA ARG A 653 4.64 -9.95 27.71
C ARG A 653 4.59 -10.68 29.06
N GLY A 654 3.69 -10.24 29.93
CA GLY A 654 3.59 -10.74 31.31
C GLY A 654 4.52 -9.96 32.24
N GLU A 655 4.15 -9.80 33.51
CA GLU A 655 4.91 -8.98 34.48
C GLU A 655 6.37 -9.46 34.65
N ASP A 656 6.63 -10.74 34.39
CA ASP A 656 7.95 -11.39 34.42
C ASP A 656 8.61 -11.52 33.03
N GLY A 657 7.93 -11.09 31.96
CA GLY A 657 8.38 -11.21 30.59
C GLY A 657 8.39 -12.64 30.01
N ALA A 658 7.72 -13.60 30.66
CA ALA A 658 7.74 -15.00 30.24
C ALA A 658 6.74 -15.33 29.10
N ALA A 659 5.77 -14.46 28.83
CA ALA A 659 4.75 -14.67 27.80
C ALA A 659 5.11 -14.01 26.46
N GLY A 660 4.41 -14.41 25.40
CA GLY A 660 4.51 -13.82 24.06
C GLY A 660 3.14 -13.77 23.39
N GLY A 661 2.92 -12.76 22.54
CA GLY A 661 1.63 -12.52 21.89
C GLY A 661 0.60 -11.89 22.84
N ARG A 662 0.20 -12.62 23.89
CA ARG A 662 -0.80 -12.19 24.89
C ARG A 662 -0.23 -12.26 26.31
N GLY A 663 -0.41 -11.19 27.10
CA GLY A 663 0.01 -11.12 28.51
C GLY A 663 -0.11 -9.69 29.06
N ALA A 664 0.12 -9.48 30.35
CA ALA A 664 0.15 -8.14 30.96
C ALA A 664 1.30 -7.27 30.39
N PRO A 665 1.27 -5.93 30.54
CA PRO A 665 2.42 -5.09 30.24
C PRO A 665 3.66 -5.52 31.04
N ASN A 666 4.83 -5.45 30.41
CA ASN A 666 6.12 -5.77 31.04
C ASN A 666 6.97 -4.49 31.10
N PRO A 667 7.31 -3.95 32.28
CA PRO A 667 8.15 -2.76 32.40
C PRO A 667 9.53 -2.88 31.71
N GLU A 668 10.07 -4.10 31.60
CA GLU A 668 11.36 -4.38 30.95
C GLU A 668 11.24 -4.71 29.46
N GLN A 669 10.05 -4.63 28.86
CA GLN A 669 9.79 -5.11 27.50
C GLN A 669 10.76 -4.50 26.48
N LEU A 670 10.97 -3.19 26.52
CA LEU A 670 11.87 -2.52 25.56
C LEU A 670 13.33 -2.96 25.72
N GLU A 671 13.80 -3.19 26.94
CA GLU A 671 15.15 -3.71 27.17
C GLU A 671 15.30 -5.13 26.63
N LYS A 672 14.29 -5.99 26.80
CA LYS A 672 14.28 -7.33 26.20
C LYS A 672 14.36 -7.31 24.67
N TYR A 673 13.66 -6.38 24.02
CA TYR A 673 13.81 -6.17 22.59
C TYR A 673 15.24 -5.72 22.23
N LYS A 674 15.85 -4.79 22.96
CA LYS A 674 17.22 -4.33 22.71
C LYS A 674 18.23 -5.48 22.86
N GLU A 675 18.13 -6.26 23.93
CA GLU A 675 18.93 -7.46 24.20
C GLU A 675 18.81 -8.47 23.06
N ASN A 676 17.61 -8.64 22.50
CA ASN A 676 17.34 -9.56 21.37
C ASN A 676 17.59 -8.94 19.98
N GLY A 677 18.31 -7.82 19.90
CA GLY A 677 18.68 -7.20 18.62
C GLY A 677 17.58 -6.42 17.92
N GLY A 678 16.57 -5.99 18.66
CA GLY A 678 15.51 -5.06 18.22
C GLY A 678 14.25 -5.73 17.68
N PHE A 679 14.11 -7.05 17.80
CA PHE A 679 12.95 -7.78 17.27
C PHE A 679 12.54 -8.97 18.15
N TRP A 680 11.33 -9.49 17.94
CA TRP A 680 10.80 -10.71 18.54
C TRP A 680 10.18 -11.60 17.46
N THR A 681 10.21 -12.92 17.66
CA THR A 681 9.65 -13.91 16.74
C THR A 681 8.92 -15.03 17.49
N ALA A 682 7.77 -15.45 16.96
CA ALA A 682 7.07 -16.68 17.33
C ALA A 682 6.85 -17.53 16.08
N HIS A 683 7.43 -18.73 16.06
CA HIS A 683 7.33 -19.65 14.92
C HIS A 683 5.94 -20.31 14.86
N ILE A 684 5.44 -20.43 13.64
CA ILE A 684 4.25 -21.23 13.33
C ILE A 684 4.63 -22.71 13.47
N PRO A 685 3.77 -23.56 14.08
CA PRO A 685 4.01 -25.00 14.17
C PRO A 685 4.31 -25.61 12.79
N GLU A 686 5.19 -26.61 12.75
CA GLU A 686 5.61 -27.23 11.49
C GLU A 686 4.41 -27.68 10.65
N GLU A 687 3.46 -28.42 11.25
CA GLU A 687 2.23 -28.89 10.59
C GLU A 687 1.31 -27.76 10.09
N ALA A 688 1.51 -26.52 10.54
CA ALA A 688 0.71 -25.33 10.24
C ALA A 688 1.39 -24.33 9.27
N GLN A 689 2.56 -24.65 8.71
CA GLN A 689 3.31 -23.75 7.82
C GLN A 689 2.61 -23.46 6.47
N TYR A 690 1.64 -24.29 6.09
CA TYR A 690 0.83 -24.22 4.88
C TYR A 690 -0.66 -24.41 5.23
N TYR A 691 -1.54 -24.13 4.28
CA TYR A 691 -3.00 -24.24 4.45
C TYR A 691 -3.56 -23.45 5.64
N LYS A 692 -2.93 -22.33 6.05
CA LYS A 692 -3.24 -21.58 7.29
C LYS A 692 -4.73 -21.27 7.49
N PRO A 693 -5.51 -20.81 6.48
CA PRO A 693 -6.95 -20.56 6.68
C PRO A 693 -7.75 -21.79 7.09
N TRP A 694 -7.26 -22.98 6.75
CA TRP A 694 -7.99 -24.23 6.83
C TRP A 694 -7.36 -25.22 7.82
N ASN A 695 -6.18 -24.90 8.36
CA ASN A 695 -5.41 -25.77 9.23
C ASN A 695 -5.76 -25.50 10.70
N ARG A 696 -6.26 -26.52 11.43
CA ARG A 696 -6.69 -26.36 12.83
C ARG A 696 -5.54 -25.89 13.74
N ALA A 697 -4.35 -26.47 13.59
CA ALA A 697 -3.19 -26.09 14.39
C ALA A 697 -2.77 -24.62 14.18
N TYR A 698 -2.92 -24.11 12.95
CA TYR A 698 -2.72 -22.66 12.71
C TYR A 698 -3.79 -21.82 13.42
N GLN A 699 -5.06 -22.23 13.36
CA GLN A 699 -6.14 -21.49 14.01
C GLN A 699 -5.94 -21.42 15.53
N ASP A 700 -5.56 -22.53 16.16
CA ASP A 700 -5.30 -22.59 17.60
C ASP A 700 -4.08 -21.74 17.97
N TRP A 701 -2.98 -21.88 17.24
CA TRP A 701 -1.77 -21.05 17.42
C TRP A 701 -2.04 -19.55 17.25
N ALA A 702 -2.86 -19.18 16.25
CA ALA A 702 -3.21 -17.78 16.01
C ALA A 702 -4.06 -17.18 17.14
N VAL A 703 -4.86 -18.01 17.85
CA VAL A 703 -5.58 -17.59 19.06
C VAL A 703 -4.62 -17.43 20.24
N GLU A 704 -3.71 -18.40 20.44
CA GLU A 704 -2.71 -18.39 21.50
C GLU A 704 -1.82 -17.15 21.44
N VAL A 705 -1.26 -16.84 20.26
CA VAL A 705 -0.41 -15.66 20.02
C VAL A 705 -1.22 -14.36 20.01
N GLY A 706 -2.56 -14.43 20.09
CA GLY A 706 -3.42 -13.25 20.15
C GLY A 706 -3.59 -12.54 18.80
N LEU A 707 -3.46 -13.25 17.68
CA LEU A 707 -3.80 -12.75 16.34
C LEU A 707 -5.32 -12.82 16.10
N PHE A 708 -5.97 -13.86 16.61
CA PHE A 708 -7.42 -14.12 16.58
C PHE A 708 -7.98 -14.17 18.01
N ASP A 709 -9.30 -14.02 18.14
CA ASP A 709 -10.00 -14.22 19.42
C ASP A 709 -10.51 -15.65 19.58
N ALA A 710 -10.88 -16.29 18.47
CA ALA A 710 -11.28 -17.69 18.38
C ALA A 710 -10.90 -18.25 17.00
N PRO A 711 -10.85 -19.59 16.82
CA PRO A 711 -10.69 -20.20 15.50
C PRO A 711 -11.77 -19.71 14.54
N GLN A 712 -11.36 -19.26 13.35
CA GLN A 712 -12.25 -18.66 12.35
C GLN A 712 -11.83 -19.06 10.93
N PRO A 713 -11.91 -20.36 10.58
CA PRO A 713 -11.65 -20.80 9.22
C PRO A 713 -12.62 -20.14 8.24
N TYR A 714 -12.19 -19.98 6.99
CA TYR A 714 -13.01 -19.40 5.93
C TYR A 714 -12.62 -19.94 4.56
N LEU A 715 -13.50 -19.76 3.58
CA LEU A 715 -13.24 -20.10 2.17
C LEU A 715 -12.66 -18.90 1.44
N PHE A 716 -11.74 -19.15 0.51
CA PHE A 716 -11.40 -18.13 -0.49
C PHE A 716 -12.62 -17.85 -1.38
N SER A 717 -12.83 -16.58 -1.71
CA SER A 717 -13.99 -16.09 -2.45
C SER A 717 -13.63 -15.78 -3.90
N LEU A 718 -14.04 -16.66 -4.82
CA LEU A 718 -14.12 -16.36 -6.24
C LEU A 718 -15.26 -15.38 -6.50
N TRP A 719 -16.41 -15.60 -5.84
CA TRP A 719 -17.63 -14.80 -5.97
C TRP A 719 -17.79 -13.84 -4.77
N CYS A 720 -17.44 -12.58 -4.95
CA CYS A 720 -17.46 -11.60 -3.86
C CYS A 720 -18.89 -11.09 -3.58
N GLU A 721 -19.53 -11.60 -2.53
CA GLU A 721 -20.90 -11.23 -2.13
C GLU A 721 -21.05 -9.72 -1.82
N PRO A 722 -20.10 -9.02 -1.15
CA PRO A 722 -20.16 -7.57 -1.00
C PRO A 722 -20.31 -6.80 -2.32
N LEU A 723 -19.53 -7.16 -3.36
CA LEU A 723 -19.66 -6.57 -4.70
C LEU A 723 -21.03 -6.86 -5.31
N ARG A 724 -21.50 -8.11 -5.19
CA ARG A 724 -22.84 -8.49 -5.67
C ARG A 724 -23.94 -7.65 -5.01
N ARG A 725 -23.84 -7.34 -3.72
CA ARG A 725 -24.82 -6.50 -3.00
C ARG A 725 -24.82 -5.07 -3.54
N PHE A 726 -23.66 -4.48 -3.84
CA PHE A 726 -23.57 -3.18 -4.49
C PHE A 726 -24.14 -3.20 -5.92
N GLN A 727 -23.83 -4.25 -6.69
CA GLN A 727 -24.37 -4.45 -8.03
C GLN A 727 -25.91 -4.58 -8.00
N ALA A 728 -26.45 -5.37 -7.08
CA ALA A 728 -27.89 -5.56 -6.90
C ALA A 728 -28.60 -4.24 -6.54
N ALA A 729 -27.98 -3.42 -5.68
CA ALA A 729 -28.49 -2.08 -5.37
C ALA A 729 -28.57 -1.19 -6.62
N ALA A 730 -27.56 -1.25 -7.49
CA ALA A 730 -27.56 -0.54 -8.77
C ALA A 730 -28.57 -1.10 -9.79
N GLU A 731 -28.95 -2.38 -9.68
CA GLU A 731 -30.05 -3.02 -10.42
C GLU A 731 -31.44 -2.67 -9.85
N GLY A 732 -31.52 -1.90 -8.76
CA GLY A 732 -32.76 -1.48 -8.11
C GLY A 732 -33.28 -2.43 -7.03
N LYS A 733 -32.50 -3.43 -6.62
CA LYS A 733 -32.84 -4.37 -5.53
C LYS A 733 -32.43 -3.84 -4.16
N GLY A 734 -33.14 -4.25 -3.11
CA GLY A 734 -32.84 -3.84 -1.74
C GLY A 734 -33.24 -2.38 -1.40
N ARG A 735 -32.99 -1.99 -0.14
CA ARG A 735 -33.44 -0.71 0.44
C ARG A 735 -32.56 0.49 0.08
N HIS A 736 -31.24 0.29 0.05
CA HIS A 736 -30.28 1.33 -0.25
C HIS A 736 -30.02 1.36 -1.75
N ARG A 737 -30.18 2.54 -2.38
CA ARG A 737 -30.01 2.69 -3.83
C ARG A 737 -28.98 3.77 -4.13
N PRO A 738 -28.07 3.53 -5.10
CA PRO A 738 -27.16 4.57 -5.55
C PRO A 738 -27.91 5.67 -6.32
N PRO A 739 -27.34 6.89 -6.38
CA PRO A 739 -27.74 7.93 -7.32
C PRO A 739 -27.83 7.40 -8.75
N GLU A 740 -28.78 7.92 -9.54
CA GLU A 740 -29.06 7.42 -10.90
C GLU A 740 -27.82 7.44 -11.80
N HIS A 741 -27.03 8.52 -11.74
CA HIS A 741 -25.84 8.70 -12.57
C HIS A 741 -24.71 7.68 -12.28
N LEU A 742 -24.71 7.02 -11.11
CA LEU A 742 -23.70 6.00 -10.76
C LEU A 742 -24.13 4.57 -11.10
N ARG A 743 -25.42 4.34 -11.40
CA ARG A 743 -25.95 2.97 -11.56
C ARG A 743 -25.25 2.18 -12.66
N ALA A 744 -25.07 2.77 -13.84
CA ALA A 744 -24.45 2.10 -14.97
C ALA A 744 -22.98 1.72 -14.68
N GLN A 745 -22.22 2.65 -14.08
CA GLN A 745 -20.83 2.39 -13.70
C GLN A 745 -20.77 1.27 -12.65
N MET A 746 -21.57 1.34 -11.59
CA MET A 746 -21.58 0.31 -10.55
C MET A 746 -21.98 -1.07 -11.08
N GLN A 747 -22.95 -1.17 -11.99
CA GLN A 747 -23.30 -2.44 -12.61
C GLN A 747 -22.14 -3.05 -13.40
N ALA A 748 -21.35 -2.22 -14.08
CA ALA A 748 -20.20 -2.63 -14.89
C ALA A 748 -18.95 -2.96 -14.05
N THR A 749 -18.74 -2.27 -12.93
CA THR A 749 -17.51 -2.38 -12.12
C THR A 749 -17.65 -3.28 -10.90
N MET A 750 -18.82 -3.33 -10.25
CA MET A 750 -19.08 -4.10 -9.02
C MET A 750 -19.42 -5.57 -9.29
N THR A 751 -18.86 -6.18 -10.33
CA THR A 751 -19.13 -7.58 -10.64
C THR A 751 -18.52 -8.50 -9.56
N PRO A 752 -19.26 -9.52 -9.09
CA PRO A 752 -18.77 -10.43 -8.05
C PRO A 752 -17.64 -11.33 -8.52
N LEU A 753 -17.62 -11.71 -9.79
CA LEU A 753 -16.45 -12.27 -10.47
C LEU A 753 -15.61 -11.14 -11.07
N PRO A 754 -14.28 -11.26 -11.08
CA PRO A 754 -13.41 -10.31 -11.77
C PRO A 754 -13.81 -10.09 -13.23
N THR A 755 -13.84 -8.83 -13.63
CA THR A 755 -14.08 -8.39 -15.02
C THR A 755 -12.99 -7.42 -15.43
N TRP A 756 -12.92 -7.09 -16.73
CA TRP A 756 -12.03 -6.05 -17.22
C TRP A 756 -12.84 -4.98 -17.95
N TYR A 757 -12.50 -3.73 -17.67
CA TYR A 757 -12.94 -2.54 -18.38
C TYR A 757 -11.73 -1.67 -18.66
N ALA A 758 -11.78 -0.87 -19.71
CA ALA A 758 -10.69 0.05 -20.03
C ALA A 758 -10.48 1.06 -18.89
N PRO A 759 -9.23 1.48 -18.62
CA PRO A 759 -8.95 2.56 -17.68
C PRO A 759 -9.84 3.79 -17.96
N LEU A 760 -10.43 4.37 -16.93
CA LEU A 760 -11.33 5.53 -17.03
C LEU A 760 -10.65 6.73 -17.71
N GLY A 761 -9.34 6.92 -17.50
CA GLY A 761 -8.56 7.95 -18.17
C GLY A 761 -8.56 7.82 -19.70
N ASP A 762 -8.55 6.58 -20.24
CA ASP A 762 -8.60 6.34 -21.69
C ASP A 762 -9.95 6.78 -22.29
N GLY A 763 -11.03 6.75 -21.50
CA GLY A 763 -12.34 7.24 -21.92
C GLY A 763 -12.49 8.76 -21.87
N HIS A 764 -11.52 9.49 -21.28
CA HIS A 764 -11.57 10.95 -21.13
C HIS A 764 -10.50 11.68 -21.94
N ALA A 765 -9.41 11.02 -22.29
CA ALA A 765 -8.43 11.55 -23.23
C ALA A 765 -8.87 11.25 -24.67
N ASP A 766 -8.73 12.20 -25.60
CA ASP A 766 -8.82 11.87 -27.02
C ASP A 766 -7.61 10.99 -27.38
N PRO A 767 -7.79 9.71 -27.75
CA PRO A 767 -6.69 8.79 -28.05
C PRO A 767 -5.91 9.20 -29.31
N VAL A 768 -6.48 10.05 -30.17
CA VAL A 768 -5.79 10.63 -31.32
C VAL A 768 -4.88 11.77 -30.89
N GLU A 769 -5.37 12.64 -29.99
CA GLU A 769 -4.59 13.77 -29.47
C GLU A 769 -3.49 13.32 -28.49
N TYR A 770 -3.79 12.35 -27.62
CA TYR A 770 -2.89 11.84 -26.56
C TYR A 770 -2.58 10.34 -26.73
N PRO A 771 -1.84 9.95 -27.78
CA PRO A 771 -1.70 8.54 -28.19
C PRO A 771 -0.72 7.73 -27.34
N VAL A 772 0.03 8.34 -26.42
CA VAL A 772 1.14 7.69 -25.69
C VAL A 772 0.78 7.52 -24.20
N HIS A 773 1.10 6.38 -23.62
CA HIS A 773 1.02 6.18 -22.16
C HIS A 773 2.23 6.77 -21.46
N ALA A 774 2.06 7.43 -20.32
CA ALA A 774 3.17 7.96 -19.52
C ALA A 774 3.16 7.42 -18.09
N LEU A 775 4.29 6.86 -17.65
CA LEU A 775 4.41 6.21 -16.34
C LEU A 775 5.54 6.79 -15.49
N THR A 776 5.40 6.66 -14.18
CA THR A 776 6.52 6.83 -13.25
C THR A 776 6.91 5.49 -12.63
N GLN A 777 8.21 5.21 -12.57
CA GLN A 777 8.75 4.10 -11.77
C GLN A 777 9.60 4.65 -10.63
N ARG A 778 9.65 3.95 -9.51
CA ARG A 778 10.45 4.39 -8.36
C ARG A 778 11.87 3.85 -8.49
N PRO A 779 12.91 4.70 -8.33
CA PRO A 779 14.28 4.24 -8.42
C PRO A 779 14.64 3.36 -7.21
N MET A 780 15.39 2.27 -7.44
CA MET A 780 15.81 1.36 -6.37
C MET A 780 16.62 2.06 -5.26
N ALA A 781 17.38 3.09 -5.63
CA ALA A 781 18.31 3.82 -4.76
C ALA A 781 17.68 5.02 -4.04
N MET A 782 16.41 5.38 -4.29
CA MET A 782 15.76 6.47 -3.53
C MET A 782 14.41 6.04 -3.00
N TYR A 783 13.94 6.76 -1.98
CA TYR A 783 12.62 6.55 -1.43
C TYR A 783 11.81 7.83 -1.57
N HIS A 784 10.89 7.83 -2.54
CA HIS A 784 10.05 8.99 -2.84
C HIS A 784 10.89 10.28 -2.95
N SER A 785 10.37 11.40 -2.43
CA SER A 785 11.07 12.69 -2.35
C SER A 785 12.10 12.77 -1.22
N TRP A 786 12.17 11.78 -0.33
CA TRP A 786 13.06 11.79 0.84
C TRP A 786 14.52 11.45 0.48
N GLY A 787 14.75 10.59 -0.52
CA GLY A 787 16.11 10.15 -0.87
C GLY A 787 16.94 11.19 -1.63
N SER A 788 16.30 12.13 -2.31
CA SER A 788 16.92 13.14 -3.18
C SER A 788 17.65 14.27 -2.45
N GLN A 789 17.60 14.34 -1.11
CA GLN A 789 18.44 15.24 -0.32
C GLN A 789 19.75 14.56 0.12
N ASN A 790 19.78 13.23 0.11
CA ASN A 790 20.89 12.42 0.59
C ASN A 790 22.10 12.54 -0.35
N ALA A 791 23.22 13.07 0.14
CA ALA A 791 24.39 13.39 -0.69
C ALA A 791 25.02 12.18 -1.41
N TRP A 792 24.86 10.95 -0.90
CA TRP A 792 25.34 9.74 -1.60
C TRP A 792 24.37 9.32 -2.69
N LEU A 793 23.07 9.28 -2.40
CA LEU A 793 22.06 8.84 -3.37
C LEU A 793 21.93 9.81 -4.55
N ARG A 794 22.14 11.10 -4.31
CA ARG A 794 22.17 12.15 -5.36
C ARG A 794 23.26 11.96 -6.40
N GLN A 795 24.38 11.31 -6.05
CA GLN A 795 25.43 10.98 -7.03
C GLN A 795 24.96 9.95 -8.05
N ILE A 796 23.96 9.14 -7.69
CA ILE A 796 23.35 8.12 -8.56
C ILE A 796 22.20 8.73 -9.38
N HIS A 797 21.30 9.47 -8.72
CA HIS A 797 20.09 10.02 -9.35
C HIS A 797 19.87 11.52 -9.04
N GLY A 798 20.75 12.40 -9.51
CA GLY A 798 20.56 13.86 -9.39
C GLY A 798 19.67 14.48 -10.49
N ARG A 799 19.26 13.69 -11.49
CA ARG A 799 18.40 14.11 -12.61
C ARG A 799 17.66 12.92 -13.20
N ASN A 800 16.55 13.16 -13.89
CA ASN A 800 15.76 12.15 -14.58
C ASN A 800 15.36 12.65 -15.98
N PRO A 801 15.69 11.93 -17.07
CA PRO A 801 15.10 12.17 -18.38
C PRO A 801 13.75 11.45 -18.51
N LEU A 802 12.96 11.84 -19.50
CA LEU A 802 11.85 11.04 -20.01
C LEU A 802 12.41 10.01 -21.00
N TYR A 803 12.24 8.73 -20.68
CA TYR A 803 12.70 7.63 -21.54
C TYR A 803 11.67 7.35 -22.63
N LEU A 804 12.13 7.37 -23.89
CA LEU A 804 11.32 7.10 -25.07
C LEU A 804 11.70 5.75 -25.70
N PRO A 805 10.72 4.96 -26.16
CA PRO A 805 10.97 3.72 -26.89
C PRO A 805 11.50 4.05 -28.29
N THR A 806 12.20 3.10 -28.92
CA THR A 806 12.78 3.26 -30.26
C THR A 806 11.78 3.80 -31.28
N ALA A 807 10.56 3.25 -31.28
CA ALA A 807 9.51 3.66 -32.22
C ALA A 807 9.17 5.16 -32.12
N LEU A 808 9.05 5.72 -30.91
CA LEU A 808 8.76 7.14 -30.72
C LEU A 808 9.99 8.00 -30.95
N TRP A 809 11.16 7.53 -30.52
CA TRP A 809 12.44 8.21 -30.73
C TRP A 809 12.69 8.49 -32.22
N GLU A 810 12.50 7.48 -33.07
CA GLU A 810 12.66 7.57 -34.53
C GLU A 810 11.54 8.38 -35.17
N LYS A 811 10.26 8.13 -34.80
CA LYS A 811 9.09 8.85 -35.34
C LYS A 811 9.23 10.36 -35.19
N TYR A 812 9.67 10.83 -34.03
CA TYR A 812 9.81 12.26 -33.72
C TYR A 812 11.24 12.80 -33.94
N ARG A 813 12.15 12.00 -34.49
CA ARG A 813 13.53 12.38 -34.85
C ARG A 813 14.30 12.99 -33.67
N PHE A 814 14.20 12.36 -32.52
CA PHE A 814 14.98 12.73 -31.33
C PHE A 814 16.45 12.30 -31.47
N GLN A 815 17.32 13.03 -30.80
CA GLN A 815 18.75 12.80 -30.65
C GLN A 815 19.14 13.01 -29.19
N GLU A 816 20.28 12.45 -28.79
CA GLU A 816 20.77 12.60 -27.42
C GLU A 816 20.97 14.09 -27.08
N GLY A 817 20.44 14.52 -25.92
CA GLY A 817 20.45 15.91 -25.49
C GLY A 817 19.24 16.75 -25.92
N ASP A 818 18.34 16.20 -26.73
CA ASP A 818 17.07 16.86 -27.08
C ASP A 818 16.09 16.96 -25.89
N TRP A 819 15.09 17.80 -26.08
CA TRP A 819 14.01 18.05 -25.14
C TRP A 819 12.65 17.87 -25.80
N ALA A 820 11.66 17.51 -24.99
CA ALA A 820 10.28 17.40 -25.44
C ALA A 820 9.34 18.27 -24.59
N CYS A 821 8.35 18.86 -25.26
CA CYS A 821 7.13 19.27 -24.60
C CYS A 821 6.19 18.05 -24.53
N VAL A 822 5.68 17.77 -23.34
CA VAL A 822 4.77 16.66 -23.06
C VAL A 822 3.47 17.23 -22.54
N ARG A 823 2.35 16.89 -23.17
CA ARG A 823 1.03 17.46 -22.85
C ARG A 823 0.04 16.39 -22.47
N SER A 824 -0.87 16.74 -21.58
CA SER A 824 -2.04 15.97 -21.19
C SER A 824 -3.24 16.93 -21.13
N PRO A 825 -4.48 16.43 -21.00
CA PRO A 825 -5.63 17.30 -20.73
C PRO A 825 -5.48 18.20 -19.49
N ALA A 826 -4.60 17.83 -18.55
CA ALA A 826 -4.39 18.56 -17.30
C ALA A 826 -3.31 19.66 -17.38
N GLY A 827 -2.48 19.67 -18.43
CA GLY A 827 -1.38 20.62 -18.54
C GLY A 827 -0.21 20.13 -19.39
N GLU A 828 0.90 20.87 -19.36
CA GLU A 828 2.12 20.57 -20.12
C GLU A 828 3.39 20.73 -19.28
N ILE A 829 4.42 19.96 -19.63
CA ILE A 829 5.77 20.04 -19.07
C ILE A 829 6.82 20.07 -20.19
N THR A 830 7.99 20.65 -19.94
CA THR A 830 9.13 20.58 -20.86
C THR A 830 10.31 19.89 -20.21
N VAL A 831 10.76 18.78 -20.79
CA VAL A 831 11.65 17.81 -20.15
C VAL A 831 12.76 17.30 -21.07
N PRO A 832 13.94 16.93 -20.53
CA PRO A 832 14.97 16.26 -21.31
C PRO A 832 14.52 14.84 -21.66
N VAL A 833 14.86 14.37 -22.85
CA VAL A 833 14.55 13.00 -23.31
C VAL A 833 15.80 12.12 -23.38
N ALA A 834 15.59 10.81 -23.28
CA ALA A 834 16.62 9.81 -23.51
C ALA A 834 16.02 8.58 -24.23
N HIS A 835 16.81 7.93 -25.08
CA HIS A 835 16.37 6.70 -25.76
C HIS A 835 16.46 5.49 -24.82
N MET A 836 15.45 4.62 -24.87
CA MET A 836 15.46 3.33 -24.19
C MET A 836 14.75 2.26 -25.03
N ALA A 837 15.51 1.33 -25.61
CA ALA A 837 14.95 0.26 -26.46
C ALA A 837 14.10 -0.78 -25.69
N ALA A 838 14.37 -1.01 -24.41
CA ALA A 838 13.75 -2.06 -23.61
C ALA A 838 12.43 -1.61 -22.94
N LEU A 839 11.48 -1.16 -23.76
CA LEU A 839 10.25 -0.47 -23.36
C LEU A 839 9.10 -0.83 -24.32
N ASN A 840 7.87 -0.89 -23.80
CA ASN A 840 6.68 -1.01 -24.63
C ASN A 840 6.64 0.12 -25.70
N PRO A 841 6.33 -0.18 -26.99
CA PRO A 841 6.48 0.80 -28.08
C PRO A 841 5.63 2.08 -27.98
N HIS A 842 4.59 2.07 -27.14
CA HIS A 842 3.63 3.17 -26.97
C HIS A 842 3.65 3.77 -25.56
N THR A 843 4.69 3.47 -24.79
CA THR A 843 4.84 3.93 -23.40
C THR A 843 6.10 4.75 -23.26
N VAL A 844 6.01 5.91 -22.60
CA VAL A 844 7.16 6.67 -22.08
C VAL A 844 7.17 6.60 -20.56
N TRP A 845 8.34 6.78 -19.95
CA TRP A 845 8.42 6.73 -18.49
C TRP A 845 9.59 7.54 -17.92
N THR A 846 9.54 7.81 -16.62
CA THR A 846 10.66 8.43 -15.89
C THR A 846 10.74 7.97 -14.43
N TRP A 847 11.83 8.32 -13.76
CA TRP A 847 11.98 8.09 -12.32
C TRP A 847 11.11 9.06 -11.51
N ASN A 848 10.35 8.50 -10.57
CA ASN A 848 9.48 9.24 -9.67
C ASN A 848 10.27 10.09 -8.66
N ALA A 849 9.77 11.30 -8.37
CA ALA A 849 10.18 12.16 -7.25
C ALA A 849 11.64 12.66 -7.24
N ILE A 850 12.31 12.67 -8.39
CA ILE A 850 13.67 13.24 -8.52
C ILE A 850 13.66 14.77 -8.55
N GLY A 851 12.77 15.37 -9.35
CA GLY A 851 12.65 16.83 -9.48
C GLY A 851 12.31 17.53 -8.16
N LYS A 852 12.81 18.75 -7.97
CA LYS A 852 12.69 19.54 -6.73
C LYS A 852 12.33 21.00 -6.96
N ARG A 853 11.59 21.58 -6.01
CA ARG A 853 11.40 23.03 -5.98
C ARG A 853 12.70 23.70 -5.53
N ARG A 854 13.11 24.76 -6.22
CA ARG A 854 14.28 25.55 -5.82
C ARG A 854 14.12 26.08 -4.39
N GLY A 855 15.16 25.89 -3.57
CA GLY A 855 15.17 26.31 -2.15
C GLY A 855 14.56 25.31 -1.17
N ALA A 856 13.98 24.20 -1.65
CA ALA A 856 13.57 23.10 -0.78
C ALA A 856 14.75 22.19 -0.42
N TRP A 857 14.61 21.40 0.66
CA TRP A 857 15.57 20.38 1.09
C TRP A 857 16.99 20.89 1.38
N ALA A 858 17.15 22.18 1.69
CA ALA A 858 18.46 22.85 1.82
C ALA A 858 19.38 22.67 0.60
N LEU A 859 18.81 22.36 -0.57
CA LEU A 859 19.56 22.23 -1.81
C LEU A 859 19.91 23.61 -2.37
N ASP A 860 21.07 23.70 -3.01
CA ASP A 860 21.44 24.87 -3.79
C ASP A 860 20.37 25.15 -4.87
N LYS A 861 20.05 26.42 -5.12
CA LYS A 861 19.01 26.81 -6.09
C LYS A 861 19.36 26.40 -7.52
N GLY A 862 20.65 26.22 -7.83
CA GLY A 862 21.17 25.70 -9.10
C GLY A 862 21.35 24.18 -9.13
N ALA A 863 20.90 23.44 -8.11
CA ALA A 863 21.03 21.99 -8.08
C ALA A 863 20.36 21.33 -9.31
N PRO A 864 20.93 20.25 -9.88
CA PRO A 864 20.36 19.56 -11.03
C PRO A 864 18.93 19.06 -10.78
N GLU A 865 18.61 18.66 -9.56
CA GLU A 865 17.26 18.23 -9.18
C GLU A 865 16.22 19.35 -9.37
N ALA A 866 16.63 20.62 -9.22
CA ALA A 866 15.74 21.77 -9.33
C ALA A 866 15.76 22.44 -10.71
N THR A 867 16.80 22.20 -11.51
CA THR A 867 16.98 22.86 -12.82
C THR A 867 16.79 21.92 -14.00
N LYS A 868 16.98 20.61 -13.79
CA LYS A 868 16.94 19.55 -14.82
C LYS A 868 16.04 18.38 -14.45
N GLY A 869 15.76 18.16 -13.17
CA GLY A 869 14.83 17.14 -12.70
C GLY A 869 13.38 17.63 -12.75
N PHE A 870 12.44 16.73 -13.01
CA PHE A 870 11.01 17.07 -13.14
C PHE A 870 10.11 15.99 -12.52
N LEU A 871 8.82 16.31 -12.38
CA LEU A 871 7.76 15.38 -11.97
C LEU A 871 6.74 15.20 -13.10
N LEU A 872 6.30 13.97 -13.37
CA LEU A 872 5.13 13.75 -14.25
C LEU A 872 3.81 14.19 -13.60
N ASN A 873 3.79 14.33 -12.27
CA ASN A 873 2.63 14.75 -11.49
C ASN A 873 1.99 16.05 -12.02
N HIS A 874 2.76 16.99 -12.58
CA HIS A 874 2.18 18.20 -13.20
C HIS A 874 1.17 17.91 -14.33
N LEU A 875 1.16 16.69 -14.89
CA LEU A 875 0.25 16.23 -15.94
C LEU A 875 -0.91 15.36 -15.44
N ILE A 876 -1.00 15.06 -14.14
CA ILE A 876 -1.98 14.12 -13.59
C ILE A 876 -2.91 14.88 -12.67
N HIS A 877 -4.17 15.07 -13.04
CA HIS A 877 -5.17 15.67 -12.15
C HIS A 877 -5.91 14.57 -11.38
N GLU A 878 -6.21 14.84 -10.11
CA GLU A 878 -7.08 14.04 -9.23
C GLU A 878 -8.55 13.99 -9.68
N LEU A 879 -8.95 14.88 -10.60
CA LEU A 879 -10.25 14.89 -11.27
C LEU A 879 -10.07 14.62 -12.77
N LEU A 880 -10.93 13.79 -13.34
CA LEU A 880 -10.96 13.57 -14.79
C LEU A 880 -11.53 14.82 -15.51
N PRO A 881 -11.19 15.01 -16.80
CA PRO A 881 -11.82 16.04 -17.63
C PRO A 881 -13.35 15.99 -17.60
N GLU A 882 -14.00 17.14 -17.69
CA GLU A 882 -15.46 17.22 -17.72
C GLU A 882 -16.02 16.56 -18.98
N ARG A 883 -17.14 15.83 -18.84
CA ARG A 883 -17.84 15.17 -19.95
C ARG A 883 -19.08 15.93 -20.43
N GLY A 884 -19.36 17.11 -19.86
CA GLY A 884 -20.59 17.86 -20.12
C GLY A 884 -21.84 17.24 -19.49
N ASP A 885 -21.69 16.24 -18.62
CA ASP A 885 -22.75 15.62 -17.82
C ASP A 885 -23.05 16.38 -16.52
N GLY A 886 -22.33 17.48 -16.28
CA GLY A 886 -22.43 18.29 -15.06
C GLY A 886 -21.75 17.67 -13.84
N LEU A 887 -21.02 16.56 -14.03
CA LEU A 887 -20.32 15.85 -12.97
C LEU A 887 -18.81 15.98 -13.16
N ARG A 888 -18.08 15.94 -12.04
CA ARG A 888 -16.62 15.92 -12.05
C ARG A 888 -16.11 14.67 -11.36
N TRP A 889 -15.74 13.69 -12.17
CA TRP A 889 -15.36 12.35 -11.73
C TRP A 889 -13.95 12.34 -11.14
N SER A 890 -13.75 11.58 -10.06
CA SER A 890 -12.40 11.38 -9.52
C SER A 890 -11.55 10.52 -10.46
N ASN A 891 -10.26 10.85 -10.57
CA ASN A 891 -9.27 10.04 -11.29
C ASN A 891 -8.78 8.88 -10.42
N SER A 892 -9.72 8.00 -10.09
CA SER A 892 -9.53 6.91 -9.14
C SER A 892 -10.24 5.62 -9.60
N ASP A 893 -9.87 4.49 -9.00
CA ASP A 893 -10.64 3.26 -9.10
C ASP A 893 -12.04 3.46 -8.49
N PRO A 894 -13.13 3.19 -9.23
CA PRO A 894 -14.50 3.47 -8.78
C PRO A 894 -14.99 2.47 -7.71
N ILE A 895 -14.15 1.52 -7.29
CA ILE A 895 -14.47 0.56 -6.25
C ILE A 895 -13.77 0.96 -4.96
N THR A 896 -12.46 1.15 -5.00
CA THR A 896 -11.66 1.42 -3.78
C THR A 896 -11.25 2.88 -3.60
N GLY A 897 -11.54 3.74 -4.58
CA GLY A 897 -11.04 5.11 -4.59
C GLY A 897 -9.53 5.21 -4.80
N GLN A 898 -8.83 4.14 -5.21
CA GLN A 898 -7.38 4.24 -5.40
C GLN A 898 -7.01 5.20 -6.53
N ALA A 899 -6.12 6.16 -6.26
CA ALA A 899 -5.59 7.07 -7.28
C ALA A 899 -5.02 6.32 -8.50
N ALA A 900 -5.48 6.69 -9.69
CA ALA A 900 -5.13 6.05 -10.96
C ALA A 900 -3.91 6.72 -11.63
N TRP A 901 -2.75 6.61 -10.98
CA TRP A 901 -1.50 7.24 -11.43
C TRP A 901 -1.03 6.81 -12.83
N PHE A 902 -1.40 5.61 -13.26
CA PHE A 902 -0.84 4.97 -14.45
C PHE A 902 -1.79 4.98 -15.65
N ASP A 903 -2.92 5.68 -15.52
CA ASP A 903 -3.88 5.92 -16.61
C ASP A 903 -3.50 7.15 -17.47
N LEU A 904 -2.37 7.81 -17.17
CA LEU A 904 -1.96 9.04 -17.84
C LEU A 904 -1.68 8.82 -19.33
N ARG A 905 -2.37 9.60 -20.15
CA ARG A 905 -2.18 9.72 -21.60
C ARG A 905 -1.56 11.05 -21.96
N VAL A 906 -0.60 11.03 -22.89
CA VAL A 906 0.16 12.22 -23.30
C VAL A 906 0.38 12.30 -24.81
N SER A 907 0.64 13.51 -25.27
CA SER A 907 1.27 13.81 -26.55
C SER A 907 2.70 14.30 -26.31
N ILE A 908 3.57 14.12 -27.31
CA ILE A 908 4.99 14.45 -27.21
C ILE A 908 5.40 15.21 -28.46
N GLU A 909 6.09 16.33 -28.26
CA GLU A 909 6.61 17.19 -29.33
C GLU A 909 8.07 17.55 -29.03
N LYS A 910 8.96 17.45 -30.03
CA LYS A 910 10.35 17.88 -29.90
C LYS A 910 10.43 19.41 -29.84
N VAL A 911 11.15 19.94 -28.86
CA VAL A 911 11.31 21.39 -28.66
C VAL A 911 12.78 21.78 -28.47
N ARG A 912 13.06 23.08 -28.57
CA ARG A 912 14.39 23.62 -28.24
C ARG A 912 14.63 23.51 -26.74
N ALA A 913 15.83 23.09 -26.35
CA ALA A 913 16.24 23.00 -24.95
C ALA A 913 16.06 24.36 -24.22
N PRO A 914 15.21 24.42 -23.16
CA PRO A 914 15.08 25.59 -22.31
C PRO A 914 16.25 25.73 -21.32
N ARG A 915 16.28 26.83 -20.56
CA ARG A 915 17.25 27.01 -19.46
C ARG A 915 16.94 26.13 -18.24
N HIS A 916 15.66 25.90 -17.97
CA HIS A 916 15.15 25.10 -16.86
C HIS A 916 14.00 24.21 -17.35
N VAL A 917 13.73 23.14 -16.60
CA VAL A 917 12.48 22.38 -16.76
C VAL A 917 11.27 23.28 -16.50
N TYR A 918 10.14 22.97 -17.15
CA TYR A 918 8.86 23.64 -16.89
C TYR A 918 7.81 22.61 -16.46
N PRO A 919 6.89 22.95 -15.52
CA PRO A 919 6.78 24.21 -14.77
C PRO A 919 7.98 24.55 -13.89
N ASP A 920 8.26 25.85 -13.74
CA ASP A 920 9.38 26.37 -12.95
C ASP A 920 8.87 27.30 -11.82
N PRO A 921 8.31 26.74 -10.73
CA PRO A 921 7.73 27.55 -9.66
C PRO A 921 8.76 28.48 -9.01
N PRO A 922 8.33 29.62 -8.45
CA PRO A 922 9.23 30.53 -7.74
C PRO A 922 9.97 29.80 -6.60
N PRO A 923 11.26 30.14 -6.37
CA PRO A 923 12.02 29.55 -5.28
C PRO A 923 11.40 29.90 -3.94
N GLN A 924 11.45 28.96 -2.99
CA GLN A 924 11.08 29.21 -1.59
C GLN A 924 12.32 29.58 -0.75
N ALA A 925 12.11 30.26 0.36
CA ALA A 925 13.10 30.36 1.43
C ALA A 925 13.23 29.00 2.15
N SER A 926 14.41 28.75 2.69
CA SER A 926 14.65 27.57 3.53
C SER A 926 14.68 28.02 5.00
N PRO A 927 13.88 27.40 5.88
CA PRO A 927 13.94 27.67 7.32
C PRO A 927 15.19 27.06 7.99
N VAL A 928 15.99 26.28 7.25
CA VAL A 928 17.25 25.71 7.74
C VAL A 928 18.44 26.40 7.06
N PRO A 929 19.63 26.42 7.71
CA PRO A 929 20.82 27.02 7.11
C PRO A 929 21.20 26.38 5.76
N PRO A 930 21.89 27.13 4.87
CA PRO A 930 22.42 26.57 3.63
C PRO A 930 23.30 25.34 3.88
N ALA A 931 23.17 24.32 3.03
CA ALA A 931 24.00 23.14 3.12
C ALA A 931 25.50 23.49 2.98
N PRO A 932 26.39 22.87 3.79
CA PRO A 932 27.82 23.08 3.65
C PRO A 932 28.31 22.48 2.33
N ALA A 933 29.40 23.04 1.78
CA ALA A 933 30.01 22.54 0.53
C ALA A 933 30.46 21.07 0.62
N ARG A 934 30.76 20.58 1.83
CA ARG A 934 31.08 19.19 2.12
C ARG A 934 30.28 18.71 3.32
N VAL A 935 29.41 17.73 3.10
CA VAL A 935 28.75 16.99 4.19
C VAL A 935 29.63 15.77 4.49
N ALA A 936 30.28 15.77 5.65
CA ALA A 936 31.09 14.65 6.11
C ALA A 936 31.10 14.60 7.63
N GLN A 937 30.93 13.42 8.21
CA GLN A 937 31.25 13.17 9.60
C GLN A 937 32.65 12.58 9.66
N LYS A 938 33.62 13.35 10.14
CA LYS A 938 34.97 12.83 10.40
C LYS A 938 34.93 11.99 11.66
N VAL A 939 34.68 10.71 11.49
CA VAL A 939 34.99 9.71 12.51
C VAL A 939 36.46 9.34 12.30
N ARG A 940 37.34 9.58 13.28
CA ARG A 940 38.76 9.19 13.14
C ARG A 940 38.85 7.65 13.01
N PRO A 941 39.76 7.09 12.20
CA PRO A 941 39.96 5.65 12.08
C PRO A 941 40.17 4.96 13.42
#